data_AF-A0A521KIW4-F1
#
_entry.id   AF-A0A521KIW4-F1
#
_cell.length_a   1.000
_cell.length_b   1.000
_cell.length_c   1.000
_cell.angle_alpha   90.00
_cell.angle_beta   90.00
_cell.angle_gamma   90.00
#
_symmetry.space_group_name_H-M   'P 1'
#
loop_
_entity.id
_entity.type
_entity.pdbx_description
1 polymer ?
#
loop_
_entity_poly.entity_id
_entity_poly.type
_entity_poly.pdbx_seq_one_letter_code
_entity_poly.pdbx_strand_id
1 'polypeptide(L)'
;MTTDHTSTNPREMATAYDPQVVEQPLYEWWETNGHFKPSKPGAPPFTIIMPPPNLTGELHLGHALTVSIEDALTRWHRMLGDDTLWLPGVDHAAIAVNAIIERDLAKEALSRHDIGREAFLERTWEFVKRSRSRITEQHRRLGASADWSREAFTMDEARERSVRATFKRLYDDGLIYRADRLINWCVDCESAISDIEVEYEDEPGAFWWVSYEIADAQGRRTGEAITIATTRPETIPADAAVAVNPEDDRWKHLIGQHCIVPAGGRLVPIIADAAVSIEGGSGALKVTPGHDPVDFEIGERHGLPTISIMRPDGTLNDEAGPYAGLERFEARKKIVADLEAAGRLVKIEPYTHSIGHCQRSRTIVEPLISLQWWVDAKTLAKPAIAKVEDGSIKFVPPRFERVYLHWMENIRDWCISRQIWWGHRIPVWYCANGEHITVRGTVGDPEQCGVCGSTDLRQDPDTLDTWFSSGLWPHSTLGWPEDSEDLRRFYPTQVMETGYDIIFFWVARMIMLSLYNMDGVVPFETVYLHGLVRAADGAKMSKSRGNVIDPLQSVAKYGTDGLRFAMISGTSPGNDQRLTDDKLEAGRNLSNKLWNASRFALTMVEDGDDLTLPAAGTGALEDRWILSRLAAVTRDSDRLWRQYELAEVLRQVRDFFWDEFADWYIELAKVRVRAGDHGPIAVLVHVVDQVLRLLHPFMPYVTEEIWQRLATVHPDADGAPALIVARYPSLDAARIDEDAERMMLAVQDFIRGVRNIRAEKRVDAGRFVECYIVGAEAADAARALAPAIEQLARVQPLHVVASADEAPSEGVVTAVLAVGQVILPMAGLFDPAAERERISKQIAEVEAEVGRQEAKLSNEQFTARAPAAVVAKEQERLATARGRLDGLRASLAELG
;
A
#
# COMPACT_ATOMS: atom_id res chain seq x y z
N MET A 1 -27.86 8.62 24.86
CA MET A 1 -29.05 7.77 24.67
C MET A 1 -28.53 6.35 24.56
N THR A 2 -28.76 5.55 25.59
CA THR A 2 -28.43 4.11 25.64
C THR A 2 -29.34 3.37 24.66
N THR A 3 -28.79 2.84 23.58
CA THR A 3 -29.49 1.94 22.70
C THR A 3 -29.72 0.62 23.44
N ASP A 4 -30.99 0.42 23.76
CA ASP A 4 -31.56 -0.75 24.42
C ASP A 4 -31.56 -1.93 23.43
N HIS A 5 -30.44 -2.66 23.34
CA HIS A 5 -30.37 -3.97 22.69
C HIS A 5 -30.36 -5.07 23.76
N THR A 6 -31.56 -5.37 24.27
CA THR A 6 -32.08 -6.71 24.62
C THR A 6 -31.06 -7.85 24.80
N SER A 7 -30.22 -7.76 25.83
CA SER A 7 -30.12 -8.75 26.91
C SER A 7 -29.29 -8.13 28.03
N THR A 8 -29.87 -8.02 29.23
CA THR A 8 -29.17 -7.55 30.43
C THR A 8 -28.20 -8.59 30.99
N ASN A 9 -28.10 -9.78 30.37
CA ASN A 9 -27.19 -10.82 30.80
C ASN A 9 -25.98 -10.86 29.84
N PRO A 10 -24.76 -10.51 30.32
CA PRO A 10 -23.55 -10.53 29.50
C PRO A 10 -23.20 -11.94 28.96
N ARG A 11 -23.82 -12.99 29.52
CA ARG A 11 -23.67 -14.40 29.13
C ARG A 11 -24.55 -14.80 27.94
N GLU A 12 -25.55 -13.99 27.56
CA GLU A 12 -26.44 -14.27 26.43
C GLU A 12 -25.87 -13.76 25.11
N MET A 13 -24.96 -14.55 24.53
CA MET A 13 -24.38 -14.30 23.22
C MET A 13 -24.98 -15.22 22.15
N ALA A 14 -25.16 -14.69 20.93
CA ALA A 14 -25.58 -15.47 19.76
C ALA A 14 -24.60 -16.62 19.45
N THR A 15 -25.05 -17.62 18.69
CA THR A 15 -24.22 -18.76 18.26
C THR A 15 -23.19 -18.42 17.18
N ALA A 16 -23.33 -17.28 16.53
CA ALA A 16 -22.37 -16.75 15.56
C ALA A 16 -22.27 -15.23 15.71
N TYR A 17 -21.12 -14.67 15.36
CA TYR A 17 -20.92 -13.24 15.31
C TYR A 17 -21.54 -12.66 14.04
N ASP A 18 -22.32 -11.59 14.19
CA ASP A 18 -22.91 -10.85 13.07
C ASP A 18 -22.37 -9.41 13.02
N PRO A 19 -21.42 -9.11 12.12
CA PRO A 19 -20.85 -7.77 12.02
C PRO A 19 -21.89 -6.70 11.63
N GLN A 20 -22.97 -7.07 10.92
CA GLN A 20 -23.96 -6.09 10.45
C GLN A 20 -24.78 -5.49 11.60
N VAL A 21 -24.88 -6.22 12.72
CA VAL A 21 -25.59 -5.79 13.93
C VAL A 21 -24.67 -4.97 14.85
N VAL A 22 -23.37 -5.27 14.84
CA VAL A 22 -22.41 -4.75 15.84
C VAL A 22 -21.65 -3.52 15.35
N GLU A 23 -21.13 -3.54 14.12
CA GLU A 23 -20.06 -2.62 13.73
C GLU A 23 -20.52 -1.15 13.69
N GLN A 24 -21.66 -0.86 13.08
CA GLN A 24 -22.13 0.52 12.91
C GLN A 24 -22.54 1.18 14.25
N PRO A 25 -23.40 0.57 15.09
CA PRO A 25 -23.75 1.15 16.39
C PRO A 25 -22.53 1.36 17.29
N LEU A 26 -21.58 0.43 17.26
CA LEU A 26 -20.36 0.53 18.05
C LEU A 26 -19.46 1.67 17.58
N TYR A 27 -19.35 1.88 16.27
CA TYR A 27 -18.62 3.02 15.71
C TYR A 27 -19.19 4.36 16.18
N GLU A 28 -20.51 4.51 16.06
CA GLU A 28 -21.23 5.71 16.48
C GLU A 28 -21.06 5.97 17.98
N TRP A 29 -21.05 4.91 18.79
CA TRP A 29 -20.79 4.99 20.22
C TRP A 29 -19.36 5.48 20.50
N TRP A 30 -18.33 4.93 19.85
CA TRP A 30 -16.96 5.39 20.05
C TRP A 30 -16.78 6.87 19.71
N GLU A 31 -17.32 7.28 18.56
CA GLU A 31 -17.19 8.64 18.08
C GLU A 31 -17.91 9.63 19.00
N THR A 32 -19.15 9.34 19.37
CA THR A 32 -19.98 10.23 20.20
C THR A 32 -19.38 10.41 21.60
N ASN A 33 -18.72 9.38 22.14
CA ASN A 33 -18.02 9.46 23.43
C ASN A 33 -16.60 10.05 23.31
N GLY A 34 -16.17 10.46 22.11
CA GLY A 34 -14.89 11.13 21.91
C GLY A 34 -13.67 10.23 22.03
N HIS A 35 -13.83 8.90 21.90
CA HIS A 35 -12.71 7.94 22.05
C HIS A 35 -11.63 8.04 20.98
N PHE A 36 -11.88 8.79 19.90
CA PHE A 36 -10.92 9.02 18.82
C PHE A 36 -10.00 10.22 19.09
N LYS A 37 -10.37 11.10 20.02
CA LYS A 37 -9.68 12.36 20.29
C LYS A 37 -8.47 12.17 21.21
N PRO A 38 -7.43 13.01 21.08
CA PRO A 38 -6.42 13.16 22.12
C PRO A 38 -7.09 13.46 23.47
N SER A 39 -6.63 12.80 24.54
CA SER A 39 -7.23 12.88 25.87
C SER A 39 -6.22 12.88 27.01
N LYS A 40 -4.92 12.88 26.70
CA LYS A 40 -3.81 12.73 27.66
C LYS A 40 -2.77 13.83 27.46
N PRO A 41 -3.11 15.11 27.69
CA PRO A 41 -2.24 16.26 27.36
C PRO A 41 -0.85 16.26 28.05
N GLY A 42 -0.65 15.46 29.10
CA GLY A 42 0.65 15.29 29.77
C GLY A 42 1.48 14.08 29.30
N ALA A 43 0.92 13.20 28.46
CA ALA A 43 1.63 12.04 27.91
C ALA A 43 2.45 12.41 26.66
N PRO A 44 3.40 11.59 26.21
CA PRO A 44 4.02 11.76 24.89
C PRO A 44 2.96 11.80 23.77
N PRO A 45 3.08 12.70 22.78
CA PRO A 45 2.16 12.68 21.65
C PRO A 45 2.53 11.55 20.69
N PHE A 46 1.53 10.97 20.05
CA PHE A 46 1.71 10.16 18.85
C PHE A 46 0.79 10.68 17.76
N THR A 47 1.36 11.25 16.70
CA THR A 47 0.64 11.85 15.59
C THR A 47 0.95 11.13 14.30
N ILE A 48 -0.12 10.79 13.59
CA ILE A 48 -0.10 10.26 12.23
C ILE A 48 -1.09 11.08 11.39
N ILE A 49 -0.72 11.35 10.15
CA ILE A 49 -1.53 12.18 9.25
C ILE A 49 -2.00 11.32 8.10
N MET A 50 -3.32 11.24 7.95
CA MET A 50 -3.93 10.46 6.88
C MET A 50 -3.51 11.03 5.52
N PRO A 51 -3.01 10.20 4.59
CA PRO A 51 -2.88 10.57 3.19
C PRO A 51 -4.22 11.07 2.67
N PRO A 52 -4.35 12.37 2.34
CA PRO A 52 -5.66 12.94 2.03
C PRO A 52 -6.15 12.32 0.71
N PRO A 53 -7.25 11.54 0.72
CA PRO A 53 -7.72 10.88 -0.49
C PRO A 53 -8.19 11.92 -1.50
N ASN A 54 -7.86 11.68 -2.77
CA ASN A 54 -8.31 12.54 -3.87
C ASN A 54 -9.83 12.48 -4.02
N LEU A 55 -10.47 13.64 -4.12
CA LEU A 55 -11.92 13.81 -4.28
C LEU A 55 -12.45 13.38 -5.67
N THR A 56 -12.18 12.14 -6.07
CA THR A 56 -12.46 11.59 -7.40
C THR A 56 -13.63 10.59 -7.38
N GLY A 57 -14.56 10.73 -6.43
CA GLY A 57 -15.76 9.88 -6.31
C GLY A 57 -15.77 9.00 -5.05
N GLU A 58 -15.10 7.85 -5.09
CA GLU A 58 -15.14 6.83 -4.02
C GLU A 58 -13.75 6.25 -3.70
N LEU A 59 -13.63 5.62 -2.53
CA LEU A 59 -12.47 4.85 -2.10
C LEU A 59 -12.38 3.47 -2.76
N HIS A 60 -11.25 2.81 -2.51
CA HIS A 60 -10.94 1.48 -3.00
C HIS A 60 -10.12 0.69 -1.99
N LEU A 61 -9.92 -0.61 -2.22
CA LEU A 61 -9.15 -1.49 -1.32
C LEU A 61 -7.75 -0.98 -0.95
N GLY A 62 -7.06 -0.26 -1.84
CA GLY A 62 -5.80 0.43 -1.47
C GLY A 62 -5.95 1.40 -0.29
N HIS A 63 -7.06 2.14 -0.20
CA HIS A 63 -7.35 3.02 0.94
C HIS A 63 -7.74 2.22 2.19
N ALA A 64 -8.38 1.05 2.02
CA ALA A 64 -8.65 0.16 3.14
C ALA A 64 -7.36 -0.38 3.78
N LEU A 65 -6.31 -0.60 2.98
CA LEU A 65 -4.98 -0.96 3.48
C LEU A 65 -4.39 0.16 4.35
N THR A 66 -4.33 1.39 3.82
CA THR A 66 -3.90 2.59 4.55
C THR A 66 -4.66 2.72 5.88
N VAL A 67 -6.00 2.72 5.85
CA VAL A 67 -6.83 2.77 7.06
C VAL A 67 -6.51 1.65 8.03
N SER A 68 -6.30 0.42 7.54
CA SER A 68 -6.01 -0.72 8.41
C SER A 68 -4.68 -0.53 9.16
N ILE A 69 -3.65 0.00 8.51
CA ILE A 69 -2.31 0.19 9.08
C ILE A 69 -2.30 1.41 10.01
N GLU A 70 -2.76 2.57 9.54
CA GLU A 70 -2.75 3.82 10.31
C GLU A 70 -3.59 3.70 11.58
N ASP A 71 -4.78 3.12 11.47
CA ASP A 71 -5.66 2.94 12.61
C ASP A 71 -5.11 1.91 13.60
N ALA A 72 -4.43 0.87 13.11
CA ALA A 72 -3.80 -0.12 13.99
C ALA A 72 -2.66 0.50 14.82
N LEU A 73 -1.79 1.29 14.19
CA LEU A 73 -0.75 2.05 14.91
C LEU A 73 -1.38 3.04 15.90
N THR A 74 -2.41 3.78 15.47
CA THR A 74 -3.10 4.75 16.32
C THR A 74 -3.73 4.10 17.55
N ARG A 75 -4.46 2.98 17.38
CA ARG A 75 -5.06 2.23 18.48
C ARG A 75 -4.00 1.66 19.42
N TRP A 76 -2.93 1.09 18.88
CA TRP A 76 -1.84 0.57 19.69
C TRP A 76 -1.22 1.67 20.58
N HIS A 77 -0.83 2.81 20.02
CA HIS A 77 -0.30 3.95 20.79
C HIS A 77 -1.31 4.50 21.81
N ARG A 78 -2.60 4.54 21.47
CA ARG A 78 -3.66 4.99 22.38
C ARG A 78 -3.78 4.10 23.60
N MET A 79 -3.70 2.79 23.37
CA MET A 79 -3.70 1.77 24.41
C MET A 79 -2.37 1.70 25.18
N LEU A 80 -1.24 2.13 24.59
CA LEU A 80 0.04 2.29 25.32
C LEU A 80 -0.01 3.46 26.31
N GLY A 81 -0.91 4.42 26.11
CA GLY A 81 -1.04 5.57 26.99
C GLY A 81 -0.63 6.91 26.35
N ASP A 82 -0.23 6.91 25.09
CA ASP A 82 0.17 8.13 24.39
C ASP A 82 -1.04 9.02 24.10
N ASP A 83 -0.78 10.31 23.92
CA ASP A 83 -1.78 11.27 23.48
C ASP A 83 -1.89 11.22 21.95
N THR A 84 -2.74 10.33 21.48
CA THR A 84 -2.80 9.96 20.07
C THR A 84 -3.67 10.89 19.24
N LEU A 85 -3.13 11.37 18.13
CA LEU A 85 -3.84 12.15 17.13
C LEU A 85 -3.67 11.49 15.74
N TRP A 86 -4.76 11.02 15.17
CA TRP A 86 -4.80 10.68 13.75
C TRP A 86 -5.62 11.74 13.01
N LEU A 87 -4.95 12.55 12.18
CA LEU A 87 -5.55 13.68 11.47
C LEU A 87 -6.18 13.22 10.15
N PRO A 88 -7.52 13.30 9.99
CA PRO A 88 -8.16 13.01 8.72
C PRO A 88 -8.18 14.24 7.80
N GLY A 89 -8.29 13.99 6.50
CA GLY A 89 -8.65 15.04 5.55
C GLY A 89 -8.68 14.55 4.11
N VAL A 90 -8.96 15.46 3.18
CA VAL A 90 -9.16 15.15 1.76
C VAL A 90 -8.45 16.14 0.84
N ASP A 91 -8.05 15.65 -0.34
CA ASP A 91 -7.34 16.43 -1.34
C ASP A 91 -8.27 16.86 -2.49
N HIS A 92 -8.25 18.14 -2.81
CA HIS A 92 -8.94 18.74 -3.94
C HIS A 92 -8.52 18.16 -5.28
N ALA A 93 -7.32 17.57 -5.39
CA ALA A 93 -6.83 16.85 -6.56
C ALA A 93 -7.07 17.62 -7.87
N ALA A 94 -6.64 18.89 -7.88
CA ALA A 94 -6.99 19.95 -8.82
C ALA A 94 -7.27 19.46 -10.25
N ILE A 95 -6.24 18.92 -10.88
CA ILE A 95 -6.24 18.49 -12.28
C ILE A 95 -7.09 17.24 -12.54
N ALA A 96 -7.18 16.32 -11.58
CA ALA A 96 -8.00 15.13 -11.69
C ALA A 96 -9.49 15.47 -11.59
N VAL A 97 -9.85 16.32 -10.64
CA VAL A 97 -11.24 16.81 -10.50
C VAL A 97 -11.61 17.68 -11.70
N ASN A 98 -10.73 18.58 -12.15
CA ASN A 98 -10.95 19.40 -13.35
C ASN A 98 -11.28 18.52 -14.57
N ALA A 99 -10.46 17.49 -14.83
CA ALA A 99 -10.67 16.56 -15.94
C ALA A 99 -11.99 15.76 -15.81
N ILE A 100 -12.41 15.41 -14.60
CA ILE A 100 -13.71 14.74 -14.37
C ILE A 100 -14.86 15.66 -14.80
N ILE A 101 -14.84 16.92 -14.38
CA ILE A 101 -15.87 17.90 -14.72
C ILE A 101 -15.87 18.19 -16.23
N GLU A 102 -14.71 18.34 -16.87
CA GLU A 102 -14.61 18.50 -18.33
C GLU A 102 -15.17 17.30 -19.08
N ARG A 103 -14.90 16.07 -18.62
CA ARG A 103 -15.50 14.86 -19.22
C ARG A 103 -17.01 14.81 -19.04
N ASP A 104 -17.54 15.30 -17.93
CA ASP A 104 -18.98 15.37 -17.70
C ASP A 104 -19.63 16.44 -18.59
N LEU A 105 -18.98 17.59 -18.78
CA LEU A 105 -19.41 18.62 -19.74
C LEU A 105 -19.37 18.11 -21.19
N ALA A 106 -18.36 17.34 -21.56
CA ALA A 106 -18.25 16.77 -22.90
C ALA A 106 -19.43 15.82 -23.23
N LYS A 107 -20.02 15.13 -22.24
CA LYS A 107 -21.25 14.34 -22.43
C LYS A 107 -22.48 15.21 -22.73
N GLU A 108 -22.46 16.46 -22.27
CA GLU A 108 -23.46 17.50 -22.59
C GLU A 108 -23.12 18.25 -23.89
N ALA A 109 -22.06 17.86 -24.60
CA ALA A 109 -21.49 18.59 -25.75
C ALA A 109 -21.12 20.05 -25.43
N LEU A 110 -20.68 20.30 -24.19
CA LEU A 110 -20.19 21.59 -23.71
C LEU A 110 -18.70 21.48 -23.36
N SER A 111 -17.98 22.59 -23.48
CA SER A 111 -16.64 22.79 -22.94
C SER A 111 -16.68 23.70 -21.70
N ARG A 112 -15.59 23.74 -20.94
CA ARG A 112 -15.42 24.71 -19.84
C ARG A 112 -15.59 26.16 -20.35
N HIS A 113 -15.16 26.45 -21.57
CA HIS A 113 -15.22 27.78 -22.16
C HIS A 113 -16.64 28.22 -22.51
N ASP A 114 -17.52 27.27 -22.85
CA ASP A 114 -18.93 27.56 -23.16
C ASP A 114 -19.72 28.03 -21.92
N ILE A 115 -19.39 27.49 -20.74
CA ILE A 115 -20.07 27.82 -19.48
C ILE A 115 -19.37 28.92 -18.67
N GLY A 116 -18.11 29.20 -18.97
CA GLY A 116 -17.28 30.16 -18.24
C GLY A 116 -16.80 29.67 -16.86
N ARG A 117 -15.82 30.39 -16.31
CA ARG A 117 -15.10 29.96 -15.09
C ARG A 117 -15.97 29.87 -13.85
N GLU A 118 -16.88 30.82 -13.65
CA GLU A 118 -17.76 30.85 -12.46
C GLU A 118 -18.67 29.63 -12.41
N ALA A 119 -19.40 29.35 -13.50
CA ALA A 119 -20.29 28.19 -13.57
C ALA A 119 -19.53 26.86 -13.50
N PHE A 120 -18.32 26.79 -14.08
CA PHE A 120 -17.46 25.62 -13.95
C PHE A 120 -17.06 25.35 -12.49
N LEU A 121 -16.66 26.40 -11.76
CA LEU A 121 -16.28 26.29 -10.35
C LEU A 121 -17.48 25.90 -9.47
N GLU A 122 -18.68 26.43 -9.76
CA GLU A 122 -19.91 26.05 -9.06
C GLU A 122 -20.18 24.55 -9.20
N ARG A 123 -20.19 24.02 -10.43
CA ARG A 123 -20.35 22.57 -10.68
C ARG A 123 -19.26 21.74 -10.01
N THR A 124 -18.02 22.24 -10.00
CA THR A 124 -16.89 21.56 -9.37
C THR A 124 -17.09 21.45 -7.85
N TRP A 125 -17.53 22.53 -7.20
CA TRP A 125 -17.81 22.53 -5.76
C TRP A 125 -18.96 21.61 -5.38
N GLU A 126 -20.01 21.50 -6.20
CA GLU A 126 -21.09 20.53 -5.99
C GLU A 126 -20.59 19.08 -6.01
N PHE A 127 -19.76 18.76 -7.01
CA PHE A 127 -19.11 17.45 -7.12
C PHE A 127 -18.21 17.16 -5.91
N VAL A 128 -17.40 18.13 -5.48
CA VAL A 128 -16.50 18.02 -4.32
C VAL A 128 -17.26 17.77 -3.03
N LYS A 129 -18.35 18.50 -2.77
CA LYS A 129 -19.18 18.30 -1.56
C LYS A 129 -19.75 16.87 -1.48
N ARG A 130 -20.24 16.33 -2.60
CA ARG A 130 -20.76 14.97 -2.69
C ARG A 130 -19.66 13.92 -2.48
N SER A 131 -18.52 14.09 -3.17
CA SER A 131 -17.39 13.15 -3.06
C SER A 131 -16.80 13.12 -1.65
N ARG A 132 -16.64 14.28 -1.00
CA ARG A 132 -16.14 14.38 0.38
C ARG A 132 -17.03 13.62 1.35
N SER A 133 -18.34 13.86 1.31
CA SER A 133 -19.31 13.19 2.18
C SER A 133 -19.25 11.66 2.03
N ARG A 134 -19.14 11.16 0.78
CA ARG A 134 -19.03 9.73 0.48
C ARG A 134 -17.73 9.12 0.99
N ILE A 135 -16.60 9.80 0.79
CA ILE A 135 -15.29 9.35 1.24
C ILE A 135 -15.23 9.29 2.76
N THR A 136 -15.72 10.31 3.47
CA THR A 136 -15.79 10.32 4.93
C THR A 136 -16.63 9.15 5.43
N GLU A 137 -17.82 8.93 4.87
CA GLU A 137 -18.66 7.77 5.22
C GLU A 137 -17.93 6.43 5.00
N GLN A 138 -17.21 6.27 3.89
CA GLN A 138 -16.44 5.04 3.63
C GLN A 138 -15.33 4.81 4.67
N HIS A 139 -14.61 5.85 5.11
CA HIS A 139 -13.60 5.71 6.17
C HIS A 139 -14.23 5.30 7.50
N ARG A 140 -15.38 5.90 7.84
CA ARG A 140 -16.14 5.56 9.06
C ARG A 140 -16.55 4.10 9.08
N ARG A 141 -17.11 3.64 7.96
CA ARG A 141 -17.48 2.23 7.74
C ARG A 141 -16.30 1.27 7.76
N LEU A 142 -15.09 1.74 7.46
CA LEU A 142 -13.83 0.99 7.59
C LEU A 142 -13.29 0.97 9.04
N GLY A 143 -13.95 1.62 9.99
CA GLY A 143 -13.54 1.62 11.40
C GLY A 143 -12.40 2.55 11.75
N ALA A 144 -12.16 3.58 10.92
CA ALA A 144 -11.13 4.58 11.16
C ALA A 144 -11.43 5.39 12.44
N SER A 145 -10.57 5.28 13.46
CA SER A 145 -10.59 6.05 14.71
C SER A 145 -9.88 7.40 14.63
N ALA A 146 -10.04 8.10 13.49
CA ALA A 146 -9.48 9.44 13.25
C ALA A 146 -10.27 10.52 14.00
N ASP A 147 -9.62 11.64 14.33
CA ASP A 147 -10.31 12.79 14.94
C ASP A 147 -11.03 13.61 13.86
N TRP A 148 -12.26 13.20 13.56
CA TRP A 148 -13.11 13.87 12.56
C TRP A 148 -13.47 15.31 12.89
N SER A 149 -13.30 15.75 14.14
CA SER A 149 -13.48 17.17 14.49
C SER A 149 -12.37 18.06 13.91
N ARG A 150 -11.28 17.45 13.46
CA ARG A 150 -10.12 18.11 12.82
C ARG A 150 -10.00 17.79 11.33
N GLU A 151 -11.07 17.28 10.68
CA GLU A 151 -11.05 16.95 9.26
C GLU A 151 -10.60 18.15 8.42
N ALA A 152 -9.49 17.99 7.71
CA ALA A 152 -8.90 19.02 6.88
C ALA A 152 -9.27 18.88 5.40
N PHE A 153 -9.35 20.02 4.71
CA PHE A 153 -9.48 20.06 3.26
C PHE A 153 -8.42 20.97 2.68
N THR A 154 -7.69 20.49 1.67
CA THR A 154 -6.58 21.25 1.04
C THR A 154 -6.98 22.66 0.57
N MET A 155 -8.22 22.89 0.13
CA MET A 155 -8.71 24.23 -0.26
C MET A 155 -9.62 24.91 0.75
N ASP A 156 -9.60 24.51 2.03
CA ASP A 156 -10.24 25.33 3.07
C ASP A 156 -9.40 26.58 3.41
N GLU A 157 -10.02 27.52 4.12
CA GLU A 157 -9.44 28.84 4.40
C GLU A 157 -8.10 28.75 5.18
N ALA A 158 -7.97 27.78 6.09
CA ALA A 158 -6.77 27.58 6.88
C ALA A 158 -5.60 27.06 6.01
N ARG A 159 -5.88 26.10 5.13
CA ARG A 159 -4.86 25.59 4.19
C ARG A 159 -4.55 26.59 3.09
N GLU A 160 -5.51 27.39 2.63
CA GLU A 160 -5.24 28.48 1.68
C GLU A 160 -4.25 29.50 2.28
N ARG A 161 -4.40 29.85 3.56
CA ARG A 161 -3.42 30.69 4.28
C ARG A 161 -2.02 30.08 4.25
N SER A 162 -1.90 28.79 4.53
CA SER A 162 -0.62 28.07 4.46
C SER A 162 0.01 28.16 3.06
N VAL A 163 -0.78 27.89 2.03
CA VAL A 163 -0.31 27.94 0.64
C VAL A 163 0.20 29.33 0.27
N ARG A 164 -0.56 30.39 0.58
CA ARG A 164 -0.17 31.78 0.31
C ARG A 164 1.09 32.18 1.10
N ALA A 165 1.17 31.78 2.38
CA ALA A 165 2.32 32.07 3.23
C ALA A 165 3.61 31.40 2.70
N THR A 166 3.55 30.11 2.37
CA THR A 166 4.68 29.38 1.77
C THR A 166 5.11 30.01 0.45
N PHE A 167 4.15 30.30 -0.44
CA PHE A 167 4.45 30.91 -1.74
C PHE A 167 5.17 32.25 -1.57
N LYS A 168 4.67 33.12 -0.69
CA LYS A 168 5.26 34.44 -0.44
C LYS A 168 6.68 34.32 0.12
N ARG A 169 6.90 33.44 1.11
CA ARG A 169 8.23 33.23 1.71
C ARG A 169 9.24 32.76 0.65
N LEU A 170 8.89 31.70 -0.10
CA LEU A 170 9.76 31.19 -1.16
C LEU A 170 10.02 32.22 -2.26
N TYR A 171 9.03 33.04 -2.61
CA TYR A 171 9.19 34.12 -3.58
C TYR A 171 10.15 35.22 -3.07
N ASP A 172 9.99 35.64 -1.82
CA ASP A 172 10.86 36.65 -1.21
C ASP A 172 12.32 36.20 -1.11
N ASP A 173 12.53 34.90 -0.88
CA ASP A 173 13.86 34.28 -0.83
C ASP A 173 14.43 33.97 -2.23
N GLY A 174 13.70 34.27 -3.30
CA GLY A 174 14.11 34.00 -4.68
C GLY A 174 14.07 32.52 -5.08
N LEU A 175 13.46 31.67 -4.26
CA LEU A 175 13.29 30.23 -4.51
C LEU A 175 12.08 29.92 -5.38
N ILE A 176 11.13 30.85 -5.50
CA ILE A 176 10.10 30.85 -6.55
C ILE A 176 10.43 31.92 -7.59
N TYR A 177 10.46 31.51 -8.85
CA TYR A 177 10.72 32.42 -9.98
C TYR A 177 9.85 32.06 -11.19
N ARG A 178 9.79 32.99 -12.15
CA ARG A 178 9.03 32.82 -13.40
C ARG A 178 10.00 32.83 -14.58
N ALA A 179 9.95 31.81 -15.43
CA ALA A 179 10.87 31.67 -16.56
C ALA A 179 10.23 30.87 -17.71
N ASP A 180 10.65 31.20 -18.93
CA ASP A 180 10.41 30.38 -20.13
C ASP A 180 11.29 29.14 -20.06
N ARG A 181 10.65 27.98 -19.98
CA ARG A 181 11.33 26.69 -20.00
C ARG A 181 10.52 25.67 -20.80
N LEU A 182 11.20 24.62 -21.22
CA LEU A 182 10.55 23.48 -21.82
C LEU A 182 9.73 22.75 -20.75
N ILE A 183 8.45 22.56 -21.03
CA ILE A 183 7.51 21.84 -20.17
C ILE A 183 6.90 20.67 -20.93
N ASN A 184 6.46 19.67 -20.18
CA ASN A 184 5.57 18.65 -20.71
C ASN A 184 4.16 19.26 -20.81
N TRP A 185 3.63 19.33 -22.03
CA TRP A 185 2.31 19.87 -22.29
C TRP A 185 1.35 18.77 -22.75
N CYS A 186 0.17 18.72 -22.13
CA CYS A 186 -0.92 17.87 -22.60
C CYS A 186 -1.90 18.71 -23.42
N VAL A 187 -1.99 18.44 -24.74
CA VAL A 187 -2.90 19.19 -25.64
C VAL A 187 -4.38 18.98 -25.30
N ASP A 188 -4.76 17.80 -24.80
CA ASP A 188 -6.16 17.53 -24.44
C ASP A 188 -6.56 18.15 -23.10
N CYS A 189 -5.63 18.25 -22.15
CA CYS A 189 -5.87 18.94 -20.87
C CYS A 189 -5.62 20.45 -20.96
N GLU A 190 -4.97 20.90 -22.04
CA GLU A 190 -4.44 22.25 -22.22
C GLU A 190 -3.69 22.77 -20.97
N SER A 191 -2.79 21.95 -20.43
CA SER A 191 -2.03 22.29 -19.22
C SER A 191 -0.64 21.68 -19.24
N ALA A 192 0.29 22.39 -18.60
CA ALA A 192 1.55 21.84 -18.17
C ALA A 192 1.30 20.64 -17.22
N ILE A 193 2.12 19.59 -17.37
CA ILE A 193 2.19 18.45 -16.45
C ILE A 193 3.64 18.24 -16.01
N SER A 194 3.84 17.66 -14.85
CA SER A 194 5.20 17.37 -14.35
C SER A 194 5.81 16.14 -15.03
N ASP A 195 7.13 16.00 -15.00
CA ASP A 195 7.85 14.83 -15.53
C ASP A 195 7.31 13.50 -15.00
N ILE A 196 6.85 13.48 -13.75
CA ILE A 196 6.37 12.28 -13.07
C ILE A 196 4.90 11.96 -13.44
N GLU A 197 4.18 12.88 -14.10
CA GLU A 197 2.83 12.67 -14.64
C GLU A 197 2.85 12.13 -16.09
N VAL A 198 4.03 11.85 -16.64
CA VAL A 198 4.24 11.27 -17.97
C VAL A 198 4.46 9.76 -17.85
N GLU A 199 3.57 8.97 -18.46
CA GLU A 199 3.71 7.51 -18.59
C GLU A 199 4.34 7.16 -19.95
N TYR A 200 5.47 6.46 -19.95
CA TYR A 200 6.14 6.06 -21.17
C TYR A 200 5.63 4.70 -21.66
N GLU A 201 5.24 4.64 -22.94
CA GLU A 201 4.76 3.43 -23.61
C GLU A 201 5.58 3.21 -24.89
N ASP A 202 5.98 1.96 -25.17
CA ASP A 202 6.71 1.61 -26.39
C ASP A 202 5.74 1.50 -27.56
N GLU A 203 5.86 2.41 -28.52
CA GLU A 203 4.98 2.46 -29.69
C GLU A 203 5.72 2.26 -31.02
N PRO A 204 5.08 1.61 -32.02
CA PRO A 204 5.60 1.56 -33.37
C PRO A 204 5.62 2.95 -34.01
N GLY A 205 6.81 3.43 -34.36
CA GLY A 205 7.04 4.65 -35.11
C GLY A 205 8.00 4.42 -36.28
N ALA A 206 8.66 5.50 -36.72
CA ALA A 206 9.70 5.43 -37.74
C ALA A 206 10.80 6.47 -37.49
N PHE A 207 11.99 6.19 -38.03
CA PHE A 207 13.01 7.18 -38.29
C PHE A 207 12.89 7.66 -39.73
N TRP A 208 12.72 8.96 -39.90
CA TRP A 208 12.82 9.63 -41.19
C TRP A 208 14.24 10.15 -41.34
N TRP A 209 14.92 9.65 -42.38
CA TRP A 209 16.26 10.08 -42.74
C TRP A 209 16.15 11.23 -43.74
N VAL A 210 16.57 12.43 -43.33
CA VAL A 210 16.36 13.67 -44.07
C VAL A 210 17.69 14.33 -44.42
N SER A 211 17.84 14.75 -45.67
CA SER A 211 19.03 15.41 -46.19
C SER A 211 18.91 16.93 -46.13
N TYR A 212 19.92 17.58 -45.55
CA TYR A 212 20.06 19.04 -45.40
C TYR A 212 21.20 19.50 -46.29
N GLU A 213 20.95 20.48 -47.16
CA GLU A 213 21.99 21.01 -48.06
C GLU A 213 22.96 21.89 -47.29
N ILE A 214 24.25 21.70 -47.54
CA ILE A 214 25.30 22.56 -47.00
C ILE A 214 25.33 23.87 -47.79
N ALA A 215 25.47 24.97 -47.06
CA ALA A 215 25.55 26.31 -47.60
C ALA A 215 26.64 27.11 -46.89
N ASP A 216 27.22 28.08 -47.60
CA ASP A 216 28.11 29.05 -46.98
C ASP A 216 27.36 30.07 -46.12
N ALA A 217 28.09 30.96 -45.44
CA ALA A 217 27.50 32.00 -44.59
C ALA A 217 26.63 33.03 -45.36
N GLN A 218 26.66 33.01 -46.70
CA GLN A 218 25.81 33.82 -47.56
C GLN A 218 24.61 33.03 -48.13
N GLY A 219 24.42 31.78 -47.70
CA GLY A 219 23.33 30.91 -48.12
C GLY A 219 23.52 30.28 -49.51
N ARG A 220 24.73 30.32 -50.07
CA ARG A 220 25.03 29.68 -51.37
C ARG A 220 25.29 28.19 -51.15
N ARG A 221 24.51 27.35 -51.81
CA ARG A 221 24.62 25.88 -51.76
C ARG A 221 25.98 25.43 -52.26
N THR A 222 26.64 24.56 -51.51
CA THR A 222 27.95 23.98 -51.88
C THR A 222 27.82 22.75 -52.78
N GLY A 223 26.64 22.12 -52.81
CA GLY A 223 26.39 20.86 -53.49
C GLY A 223 26.63 19.63 -52.61
N GLU A 224 27.19 19.81 -51.41
CA GLU A 224 27.27 18.78 -50.37
C GLU A 224 26.00 18.79 -49.51
N ALA A 225 25.71 17.66 -48.84
CA ALA A 225 24.57 17.55 -47.93
C ALA A 225 24.91 16.68 -46.73
N ILE A 226 24.32 17.00 -45.58
CA ILE A 226 24.37 16.20 -44.35
C ILE A 226 23.04 15.47 -44.18
N THR A 227 23.06 14.22 -43.73
CA THR A 227 21.83 13.46 -43.46
C THR A 227 21.61 13.38 -41.96
N ILE A 228 20.40 13.67 -41.51
CA ILE A 228 19.96 13.50 -40.12
C ILE A 228 18.89 12.40 -40.03
N ALA A 229 18.68 11.83 -38.84
CA ALA A 229 17.57 10.94 -38.56
C ALA A 229 16.69 11.57 -37.47
N THR A 230 15.37 11.58 -37.66
CA THR A 230 14.41 12.13 -36.69
C THR A 230 13.16 11.26 -36.61
N THR A 231 12.55 11.17 -35.43
CA THR A 231 11.22 10.58 -35.22
C THR A 231 10.08 11.60 -35.35
N ARG A 232 10.41 12.90 -35.43
CA ARG A 232 9.44 14.01 -35.44
C ARG A 232 9.67 14.97 -36.61
N PRO A 233 9.37 14.58 -37.87
CA PRO A 233 9.49 15.46 -39.03
C PRO A 233 8.75 16.80 -38.90
N GLU A 234 7.63 16.81 -38.18
CA GLU A 234 6.82 18.00 -37.90
C GLU A 234 7.57 19.10 -37.15
N THR A 235 8.67 18.77 -36.48
CA THR A 235 9.50 19.74 -35.75
C THR A 235 10.62 20.35 -36.61
N ILE A 236 10.89 19.84 -37.82
CA ILE A 236 11.96 20.34 -38.70
C ILE A 236 11.86 21.86 -38.96
N PRO A 237 10.68 22.46 -39.16
CA PRO A 237 10.58 23.92 -39.32
C PRO A 237 11.13 24.73 -38.12
N ALA A 238 11.24 24.11 -36.94
CA ALA A 238 11.79 24.71 -35.73
C ALA A 238 13.31 24.54 -35.56
N ASP A 239 14.00 23.89 -36.51
CA ASP A 239 15.44 23.62 -36.39
C ASP A 239 16.24 24.91 -36.22
N ALA A 240 17.07 24.94 -35.19
CA ALA A 240 17.97 26.06 -34.88
C ALA A 240 19.43 25.75 -35.25
N ALA A 241 19.80 24.47 -35.33
CA ALA A 241 21.12 23.99 -35.75
C ALA A 241 21.04 22.51 -36.19
N VAL A 242 22.16 22.00 -36.73
CA VAL A 242 22.44 20.56 -36.81
C VAL A 242 23.66 20.27 -35.93
N ALA A 243 23.51 19.39 -34.96
CA ALA A 243 24.61 18.96 -34.09
C ALA A 243 25.30 17.72 -34.65
N VAL A 244 26.62 17.72 -34.64
CA VAL A 244 27.49 16.63 -35.09
C VAL A 244 28.38 16.22 -33.93
N ASN A 245 28.59 14.92 -33.76
CA ASN A 245 29.58 14.45 -32.78
C ASN A 245 30.99 14.86 -33.26
N PRO A 246 31.81 15.53 -32.43
CA PRO A 246 33.14 15.99 -32.83
C PRO A 246 34.10 14.87 -33.26
N GLU A 247 33.86 13.64 -32.80
CA GLU A 247 34.66 12.46 -33.12
C GLU A 247 34.11 11.68 -34.34
N ASP A 248 33.04 12.15 -35.00
CA ASP A 248 32.49 11.50 -36.18
C ASP A 248 33.21 11.92 -37.48
N ASP A 249 34.09 11.03 -37.96
CA ASP A 249 34.85 11.22 -39.19
C ASP A 249 33.99 11.48 -40.44
N ARG A 250 32.70 11.09 -40.45
CA ARG A 250 31.79 11.30 -41.58
C ARG A 250 31.44 12.78 -41.78
N TRP A 251 31.32 13.54 -40.68
CA TRP A 251 30.71 14.87 -40.70
C TRP A 251 31.54 15.96 -40.01
N LYS A 252 32.62 15.61 -39.29
CA LYS A 252 33.42 16.59 -38.53
C LYS A 252 33.96 17.76 -39.37
N HIS A 253 34.18 17.57 -40.68
CA HIS A 253 34.63 18.64 -41.58
C HIS A 253 33.55 19.69 -41.89
N LEU A 254 32.29 19.39 -41.57
CA LEU A 254 31.14 20.29 -41.72
C LEU A 254 30.89 21.16 -40.48
N ILE A 255 31.55 20.89 -39.35
CA ILE A 255 31.42 21.68 -38.13
C ILE A 255 31.87 23.12 -38.40
N GLY A 256 31.04 24.08 -38.00
CA GLY A 256 31.23 25.52 -38.25
C GLY A 256 30.72 26.01 -39.60
N GLN A 257 30.25 25.11 -40.47
CA GLN A 257 29.52 25.47 -41.70
C GLN A 257 28.03 25.70 -41.41
N HIS A 258 27.24 25.96 -42.44
CA HIS A 258 25.79 26.12 -42.33
C HIS A 258 25.07 25.11 -43.23
N CYS A 259 23.82 24.82 -42.89
CA CYS A 259 22.93 24.06 -43.74
C CYS A 259 21.55 24.71 -43.86
N ILE A 260 20.82 24.36 -44.91
CA ILE A 260 19.47 24.87 -45.17
C ILE A 260 18.45 23.87 -44.62
N VAL A 261 17.57 24.35 -43.74
CA VAL A 261 16.44 23.57 -43.23
C VAL A 261 15.49 23.23 -44.38
N PRO A 262 15.25 21.93 -44.69
CA PRO A 262 14.49 21.51 -45.87
C PRO A 262 13.02 21.98 -45.87
N ALA A 263 12.41 22.07 -44.68
CA ALA A 263 11.05 22.57 -44.49
C ALA A 263 11.12 23.99 -43.89
N GLY A 264 11.16 25.02 -44.76
CA GLY A 264 11.18 26.44 -44.37
C GLY A 264 12.34 27.24 -44.94
N GLY A 265 13.43 26.59 -45.35
CA GLY A 265 14.54 27.23 -46.08
C GLY A 265 15.45 28.12 -45.25
N ARG A 266 15.34 28.09 -43.91
CA ARG A 266 16.20 28.86 -43.00
C ARG A 266 17.63 28.32 -43.02
N LEU A 267 18.60 29.23 -42.95
CA LEU A 267 20.02 28.89 -42.80
C LEU A 267 20.33 28.68 -41.31
N VAL A 268 20.90 27.53 -40.96
CA VAL A 268 21.24 27.17 -39.56
C VAL A 268 22.69 26.67 -39.47
N PRO A 269 23.39 26.91 -38.34
CA PRO A 269 24.76 26.45 -38.15
C PRO A 269 24.85 24.93 -37.94
N ILE A 270 26.02 24.37 -38.27
CA ILE A 270 26.42 23.02 -37.89
C ILE A 270 27.38 23.11 -36.70
N ILE A 271 27.00 22.54 -35.57
CA ILE A 271 27.72 22.65 -34.29
C ILE A 271 28.29 21.30 -33.84
N ALA A 272 29.30 21.35 -32.97
CA ALA A 272 29.87 20.16 -32.35
C ALA A 272 29.23 19.93 -30.97
N ASP A 273 28.62 18.77 -30.74
CA ASP A 273 28.10 18.42 -29.41
C ASP A 273 28.28 16.91 -29.13
N ALA A 274 28.85 16.60 -27.96
CA ALA A 274 29.13 15.23 -27.54
C ALA A 274 27.89 14.42 -27.16
N ALA A 275 26.73 15.07 -26.97
CA ALA A 275 25.46 14.38 -26.74
C ALA A 275 24.96 13.60 -27.97
N VAL A 276 25.49 13.90 -29.17
CA VAL A 276 25.12 13.20 -30.41
C VAL A 276 25.79 11.82 -30.47
N SER A 277 25.01 10.75 -30.64
CA SER A 277 25.55 9.38 -30.74
C SER A 277 26.07 9.06 -32.15
N ILE A 278 27.24 8.40 -32.23
CA ILE A 278 27.83 7.90 -33.48
C ILE A 278 27.19 6.58 -33.90
N GLU A 279 26.96 5.67 -32.94
CA GLU A 279 26.61 4.25 -33.17
C GLU A 279 25.10 4.00 -33.37
N GLY A 280 24.24 4.97 -33.05
CA GLY A 280 22.77 4.81 -33.05
C GLY A 280 22.00 5.54 -34.14
N GLY A 281 22.67 6.16 -35.12
CA GLY A 281 21.99 6.98 -36.12
C GLY A 281 22.89 7.53 -37.22
N SER A 282 22.53 8.70 -37.74
CA SER A 282 23.26 9.31 -38.86
C SER A 282 24.63 9.87 -38.47
N GLY A 283 24.94 10.02 -37.17
CA GLY A 283 26.10 10.79 -36.69
C GLY A 283 25.84 12.30 -36.57
N ALA A 284 24.67 12.75 -37.03
CA ALA A 284 24.18 14.11 -36.95
C ALA A 284 22.72 14.14 -36.44
N LEU A 285 22.38 15.17 -35.69
CA LEU A 285 21.08 15.35 -35.05
C LEU A 285 20.54 16.75 -35.38
N LYS A 286 19.26 16.84 -35.78
CA LYS A 286 18.58 18.15 -35.86
C LYS A 286 18.43 18.72 -34.44
N VAL A 287 18.67 20.01 -34.24
CA VAL A 287 18.51 20.64 -32.92
C VAL A 287 17.30 21.55 -32.94
N THR A 288 16.24 21.16 -32.23
CA THR A 288 14.97 21.89 -32.07
C THR A 288 14.72 22.29 -30.61
N PRO A 289 15.39 23.32 -30.08
CA PRO A 289 15.30 23.65 -28.65
C PRO A 289 13.88 23.87 -28.14
N GLY A 290 12.96 24.30 -28.99
CA GLY A 290 11.56 24.55 -28.60
C GLY A 290 10.69 23.32 -28.40
N HIS A 291 11.14 22.11 -28.79
CA HIS A 291 10.28 20.92 -28.89
C HIS A 291 10.90 19.63 -28.36
N ASP A 292 12.14 19.63 -27.86
CA ASP A 292 12.79 18.44 -27.31
C ASP A 292 13.73 18.81 -26.14
N PRO A 293 13.71 18.07 -25.01
CA PRO A 293 14.54 18.38 -23.85
C PRO A 293 16.04 18.30 -24.11
N VAL A 294 16.50 17.32 -24.89
CA VAL A 294 17.92 17.16 -25.22
C VAL A 294 18.35 18.31 -26.14
N ASP A 295 17.53 18.63 -27.12
CA ASP A 295 17.77 19.76 -28.02
C ASP A 295 17.76 21.10 -27.29
N PHE A 296 16.91 21.26 -26.26
CA PHE A 296 16.87 22.45 -25.42
C PHE A 296 18.19 22.63 -24.66
N GLU A 297 18.69 21.55 -24.03
CA GLU A 297 19.98 21.59 -23.32
C GLU A 297 21.17 21.85 -24.28
N ILE A 298 21.16 21.27 -25.49
CA ILE A 298 22.14 21.62 -26.56
C ILE A 298 22.00 23.11 -26.91
N GLY A 299 20.76 23.59 -27.10
CA GLY A 299 20.48 24.98 -27.40
C GLY A 299 21.04 25.95 -26.36
N GLU A 300 20.86 25.66 -25.07
CA GLU A 300 21.41 26.46 -23.98
C GLU A 300 22.94 26.45 -23.95
N ARG A 301 23.58 25.27 -24.15
CA ARG A 301 25.05 25.15 -24.18
C ARG A 301 25.70 25.98 -25.28
N HIS A 302 25.03 26.09 -26.44
CA HIS A 302 25.57 26.75 -27.64
C HIS A 302 24.95 28.12 -27.94
N GLY A 303 24.02 28.60 -27.10
CA GLY A 303 23.35 29.89 -27.28
C GLY A 303 22.46 29.96 -28.53
N LEU A 304 21.78 28.86 -28.87
CA LEU A 304 20.90 28.77 -30.05
C LEU A 304 19.53 29.43 -29.79
N PRO A 305 18.89 30.00 -30.82
CA PRO A 305 17.53 30.51 -30.68
C PRO A 305 16.54 29.38 -30.40
N THR A 306 15.60 29.63 -29.49
CA THR A 306 14.53 28.70 -29.18
C THR A 306 13.28 29.05 -29.98
N ILE A 307 12.93 28.21 -30.94
CA ILE A 307 11.81 28.45 -31.87
C ILE A 307 10.66 27.49 -31.52
N SER A 308 9.55 28.04 -31.03
CA SER A 308 8.33 27.26 -30.76
C SER A 308 7.34 27.40 -31.92
N ILE A 309 6.99 26.29 -32.57
CA ILE A 309 6.11 26.26 -33.75
C ILE A 309 4.72 25.71 -33.45
N MET A 310 4.46 25.26 -32.21
CA MET A 310 3.20 24.63 -31.82
C MET A 310 2.41 25.56 -30.90
N ARG A 311 1.09 25.58 -31.09
CA ARG A 311 0.12 26.22 -30.22
C ARG A 311 -0.31 25.24 -29.12
N PRO A 312 -0.91 25.75 -28.01
CA PRO A 312 -1.41 24.91 -26.92
C PRO A 312 -2.40 23.80 -27.34
N ASP A 313 -3.14 24.00 -28.43
CA ASP A 313 -4.11 23.03 -28.97
C ASP A 313 -3.46 21.95 -29.88
N GLY A 314 -2.14 21.96 -30.02
CA GLY A 314 -1.40 21.02 -30.88
C GLY A 314 -1.39 21.40 -32.37
N THR A 315 -1.93 22.56 -32.76
CA THR A 315 -1.82 23.09 -34.13
C THR A 315 -0.55 23.91 -34.32
N LEU A 316 -0.05 24.01 -35.55
CA LEU A 316 1.15 24.79 -35.84
C LEU A 316 0.87 26.30 -35.97
N ASN A 317 1.78 27.13 -35.48
CA ASN A 317 1.73 28.59 -35.58
C ASN A 317 2.47 29.10 -36.83
N ASP A 318 2.58 30.43 -36.96
CA ASP A 318 3.12 31.09 -38.16
C ASP A 318 4.63 30.81 -38.37
N GLU A 319 5.37 30.45 -37.32
CA GLU A 319 6.79 30.07 -37.39
C GLU A 319 7.00 28.75 -38.16
N ALA A 320 5.94 27.93 -38.31
CA ALA A 320 5.98 26.73 -39.14
C ALA A 320 5.89 27.04 -40.66
N GLY A 321 5.74 28.31 -41.05
CA GLY A 321 5.66 28.73 -42.45
C GLY A 321 4.46 28.12 -43.18
N PRO A 322 4.65 27.37 -44.29
CA PRO A 322 3.54 26.84 -45.09
C PRO A 322 2.70 25.77 -44.39
N TYR A 323 3.11 25.33 -43.19
CA TYR A 323 2.41 24.34 -42.39
C TYR A 323 1.54 24.96 -41.28
N ALA A 324 1.51 26.29 -41.16
CA ALA A 324 0.72 27.00 -40.17
C ALA A 324 -0.77 26.61 -40.25
N GLY A 325 -1.38 26.39 -39.08
CA GLY A 325 -2.79 26.00 -38.93
C GLY A 325 -3.08 24.50 -39.05
N LEU A 326 -2.09 23.66 -39.41
CA LEU A 326 -2.25 22.22 -39.42
C LEU A 326 -2.09 21.62 -38.03
N GLU A 327 -2.85 20.57 -37.72
CA GLU A 327 -2.64 19.72 -36.55
C GLU A 327 -1.31 18.95 -36.70
N ARG A 328 -0.56 18.75 -35.61
CA ARG A 328 0.84 18.26 -35.64
C ARG A 328 1.06 16.95 -36.40
N PHE A 329 0.14 15.99 -36.34
CA PHE A 329 0.27 14.72 -37.05
C PHE A 329 -0.12 14.84 -38.52
N GLU A 330 -1.06 15.72 -38.85
CA GLU A 330 -1.35 16.09 -40.24
C GLU A 330 -0.20 16.88 -40.86
N ALA A 331 0.42 17.79 -40.09
CA ALA A 331 1.63 18.50 -40.47
C ALA A 331 2.79 17.52 -40.73
N ARG A 332 2.98 16.50 -39.87
CA ARG A 332 3.96 15.43 -40.08
C ARG A 332 3.78 14.78 -41.45
N LYS A 333 2.57 14.34 -41.78
CA LYS A 333 2.28 13.69 -43.08
C LYS A 333 2.60 14.62 -44.24
N LYS A 334 2.19 15.89 -44.16
CA LYS A 334 2.43 16.87 -45.21
C LYS A 334 3.92 17.19 -45.38
N ILE A 335 4.65 17.41 -44.28
CA ILE A 335 6.08 17.69 -44.31
C ILE A 335 6.84 16.52 -44.94
N VAL A 336 6.53 15.28 -44.57
CA VAL A 336 7.15 14.09 -45.16
C VAL A 336 6.90 14.04 -46.68
N ALA A 337 5.67 14.30 -47.14
CA ALA A 337 5.35 14.34 -48.57
C ALA A 337 6.11 15.46 -49.31
N ASP A 338 6.23 16.64 -48.70
CA ASP A 338 6.97 17.76 -49.30
C ASP A 338 8.49 17.47 -49.34
N LEU A 339 9.05 16.79 -48.32
CA LEU A 339 10.44 16.33 -48.31
C LEU A 339 10.72 15.29 -49.39
N GLU A 340 9.79 14.36 -49.61
CA GLU A 340 9.90 13.36 -50.69
C GLU A 340 9.83 14.03 -52.06
N ALA A 341 8.87 14.95 -52.27
CA ALA A 341 8.75 15.71 -53.51
C ALA A 341 9.99 16.58 -53.81
N ALA A 342 10.65 17.09 -52.77
CA ALA A 342 11.90 17.84 -52.87
C ALA A 342 13.16 16.95 -53.00
N GLY A 343 13.02 15.63 -52.99
CA GLY A 343 14.14 14.68 -53.04
C GLY A 343 15.05 14.73 -51.80
N ARG A 344 14.52 15.17 -50.65
CA ARG A 344 15.25 15.31 -49.38
C ARG A 344 15.00 14.18 -48.40
N LEU A 345 13.96 13.39 -48.62
CA LEU A 345 13.71 12.17 -47.86
C LEU A 345 14.58 11.03 -48.40
N VAL A 346 15.55 10.58 -47.61
CA VAL A 346 16.52 9.53 -48.00
C VAL A 346 15.92 8.14 -47.85
N LYS A 347 15.35 7.85 -46.67
CA LYS A 347 14.62 6.61 -46.36
C LYS A 347 13.72 6.78 -45.14
N ILE A 348 12.75 5.89 -45.00
CA ILE A 348 11.95 5.72 -43.78
C ILE A 348 12.27 4.34 -43.22
N GLU A 349 12.63 4.27 -41.94
CA GLU A 349 13.02 3.04 -41.27
C GLU A 349 12.09 2.80 -40.07
N PRO A 350 11.38 1.66 -39.98
CA PRO A 350 10.55 1.34 -38.82
C PRO A 350 11.35 1.36 -37.53
N TYR A 351 10.81 1.98 -36.48
CA TYR A 351 11.49 2.13 -35.20
C TYR A 351 10.49 2.12 -34.06
N THR A 352 10.70 1.27 -33.06
CA THR A 352 9.91 1.29 -31.82
C THR A 352 10.63 2.15 -30.80
N HIS A 353 9.92 3.11 -30.20
CA HIS A 353 10.48 3.93 -29.14
C HIS A 353 9.46 4.25 -28.06
N SER A 354 10.00 4.59 -26.90
CA SER A 354 9.23 4.97 -25.73
C SER A 354 8.72 6.39 -25.88
N ILE A 355 7.40 6.56 -25.95
CA ILE A 355 6.72 7.85 -26.09
C ILE A 355 6.04 8.19 -24.77
N GLY A 356 6.21 9.44 -24.32
CA GLY A 356 5.56 9.96 -23.13
C GLY A 356 4.09 10.30 -23.38
N HIS A 357 3.21 9.75 -22.55
CA HIS A 357 1.77 9.97 -22.56
C HIS A 357 1.32 10.64 -21.26
N CYS A 358 0.33 11.51 -21.35
CA CYS A 358 -0.32 12.05 -20.17
C CYS A 358 -0.98 10.90 -19.41
N GLN A 359 -0.60 10.71 -18.14
CA GLN A 359 -1.16 9.66 -17.28
C GLN A 359 -2.71 9.66 -17.25
N ARG A 360 -3.33 10.83 -17.45
CA ARG A 360 -4.78 11.02 -17.32
C ARG A 360 -5.52 10.87 -18.65
N SER A 361 -5.13 11.62 -19.68
CA SER A 361 -5.82 11.64 -20.96
C SER A 361 -5.31 10.59 -21.95
N ARG A 362 -4.15 9.98 -21.69
CA ARG A 362 -3.42 9.09 -22.62
C ARG A 362 -2.93 9.77 -23.90
N THR A 363 -3.02 11.09 -24.00
CA THR A 363 -2.52 11.86 -25.14
C THR A 363 -0.99 11.88 -25.12
N ILE A 364 -0.36 11.81 -26.30
CA ILE A 364 1.07 12.05 -26.45
C ILE A 364 1.40 13.46 -25.94
N VAL A 365 2.38 13.53 -25.05
CA VAL A 365 2.87 14.76 -24.42
C VAL A 365 3.76 15.51 -25.40
N GLU A 366 3.52 16.81 -25.52
CA GLU A 366 4.33 17.70 -26.35
C GLU A 366 5.29 18.50 -25.47
N PRO A 367 6.61 18.46 -25.71
CA PRO A 367 7.52 19.41 -25.07
C PRO A 367 7.30 20.79 -25.69
N LEU A 368 6.91 21.78 -24.88
CA LEU A 368 6.66 23.15 -25.34
C LEU A 368 7.37 24.17 -24.46
N ILE A 369 7.82 25.26 -25.06
CA ILE A 369 8.30 26.41 -24.30
C ILE A 369 7.11 27.17 -23.75
N SER A 370 7.11 27.38 -22.45
CA SER A 370 6.07 28.14 -21.78
C SER A 370 6.61 28.92 -20.59
N LEU A 371 6.11 30.14 -20.43
CA LEU A 371 6.39 30.99 -19.27
C LEU A 371 5.61 30.46 -18.06
N GLN A 372 6.31 29.80 -17.14
CA GLN A 372 5.72 29.12 -15.99
C GLN A 372 6.37 29.57 -14.67
N TRP A 373 5.73 29.24 -13.55
CA TRP A 373 6.26 29.42 -12.20
C TRP A 373 6.99 28.16 -11.75
N TRP A 374 8.17 28.35 -11.20
CA TRP A 374 9.10 27.28 -10.82
C TRP A 374 9.56 27.45 -9.38
N VAL A 375 9.80 26.33 -8.69
CA VAL A 375 10.51 26.26 -7.41
C VAL A 375 11.92 25.72 -7.64
N ASP A 376 12.94 26.36 -7.09
CA ASP A 376 14.31 25.83 -6.97
C ASP A 376 14.33 24.63 -6.02
N ALA A 377 13.97 23.48 -6.57
CA ALA A 377 13.86 22.24 -5.83
C ALA A 377 15.25 21.70 -5.43
N LYS A 378 16.30 22.03 -6.17
CA LYS A 378 17.68 21.61 -5.87
C LYS A 378 18.17 22.22 -4.56
N THR A 379 17.86 23.50 -4.32
CA THR A 379 18.21 24.16 -3.06
C THR A 379 17.43 23.57 -1.89
N LEU A 380 16.12 23.34 -2.06
CA LEU A 380 15.26 22.74 -1.02
C LEU A 380 15.58 21.27 -0.74
N ALA A 381 16.11 20.53 -1.71
CA ALA A 381 16.44 19.11 -1.56
C ALA A 381 17.65 18.85 -0.66
N LYS A 382 18.63 19.78 -0.61
CA LYS A 382 19.85 19.61 0.20
C LYS A 382 19.59 19.33 1.69
N PRO A 383 18.79 20.13 2.43
CA PRO A 383 18.49 19.81 3.83
C PRO A 383 17.65 18.54 3.98
N ALA A 384 16.79 18.23 3.00
CA ALA A 384 15.99 17.01 3.01
C ALA A 384 16.85 15.73 2.88
N ILE A 385 17.84 15.76 1.98
CA ILE A 385 18.85 14.69 1.84
C ILE A 385 19.61 14.49 3.15
N ALA A 386 20.13 15.58 3.74
CA ALA A 386 20.91 15.51 4.96
C ALA A 386 20.15 14.88 6.14
N LYS A 387 18.82 15.14 6.25
CA LYS A 387 17.96 14.59 7.31
C LYS A 387 17.64 13.10 7.16
N VAL A 388 17.77 12.58 5.94
CA VAL A 388 17.67 11.14 5.71
C VAL A 388 19.02 10.48 5.98
N GLU A 389 20.11 11.08 5.49
CA GLU A 389 21.47 10.57 5.71
C GLU A 389 21.90 10.55 7.19
N ASP A 390 21.47 11.54 7.99
CA ASP A 390 21.77 11.61 9.42
C ASP A 390 20.85 10.72 10.30
N GLY A 391 19.85 10.08 9.69
CA GLY A 391 18.88 9.20 10.35
C GLY A 391 17.79 9.90 11.14
N SER A 392 17.62 11.23 11.02
CA SER A 392 16.49 11.97 11.59
C SER A 392 15.16 11.54 10.98
N ILE A 393 15.17 11.10 9.71
CA ILE A 393 14.03 10.52 9.02
C ILE A 393 14.39 9.09 8.60
N LYS A 394 13.62 8.10 9.06
CA LYS A 394 13.86 6.68 8.76
C LYS A 394 12.83 6.12 7.81
N PHE A 395 13.26 5.37 6.81
CA PHE A 395 12.36 4.68 5.88
C PHE A 395 12.14 3.21 6.30
N VAL A 396 10.88 2.78 6.27
CA VAL A 396 10.47 1.40 6.48
C VAL A 396 9.75 0.90 5.22
N PRO A 397 10.30 -0.06 4.46
CA PRO A 397 11.59 -0.73 4.67
C PRO A 397 12.80 0.13 4.26
N PRO A 398 14.01 -0.11 4.84
CA PRO A 398 15.21 0.71 4.60
C PRO A 398 15.64 0.85 3.13
N ARG A 399 15.28 -0.10 2.27
CA ARG A 399 15.62 -0.05 0.83
C ARG A 399 15.11 1.20 0.12
N PHE A 400 14.02 1.80 0.58
CA PHE A 400 13.46 3.01 -0.04
C PHE A 400 14.26 4.27 0.26
N GLU A 401 15.15 4.25 1.25
CA GLU A 401 16.07 5.34 1.52
C GLU A 401 16.94 5.63 0.28
N ARG A 402 17.52 4.59 -0.32
CA ARG A 402 18.32 4.72 -1.55
C ARG A 402 17.50 5.21 -2.74
N VAL A 403 16.24 4.78 -2.84
CA VAL A 403 15.32 5.19 -3.89
C VAL A 403 14.98 6.68 -3.75
N TYR A 404 14.72 7.12 -2.52
CA TYR A 404 14.49 8.52 -2.18
C TYR A 404 15.72 9.39 -2.48
N LEU A 405 16.89 9.01 -1.94
CA LEU A 405 18.13 9.78 -2.10
C LEU A 405 18.52 9.94 -3.57
N HIS A 406 18.48 8.86 -4.34
CA HIS A 406 18.78 8.90 -5.77
C HIS A 406 17.87 9.88 -6.53
N TRP A 407 16.58 9.92 -6.18
CA TRP A 407 15.64 10.85 -6.79
C TRP A 407 15.91 12.30 -6.37
N MET A 408 16.18 12.53 -5.08
CA MET A 408 16.47 13.86 -4.53
C MET A 408 17.77 14.45 -5.07
N GLU A 409 18.81 13.65 -5.27
CA GLU A 409 20.11 14.07 -5.85
C GLU A 409 19.98 14.54 -7.31
N ASN A 410 19.01 13.98 -8.05
CA ASN A 410 18.79 14.25 -9.47
C ASN A 410 17.57 15.16 -9.73
N ILE A 411 17.02 15.77 -8.66
CA ILE A 411 15.81 16.58 -8.76
C ILE A 411 16.03 17.79 -9.68
N ARG A 412 15.03 18.07 -10.52
CA ARG A 412 14.95 19.26 -11.37
C ARG A 412 14.02 20.29 -10.73
N ASP A 413 14.15 21.55 -11.15
CA ASP A 413 13.27 22.62 -10.66
C ASP A 413 11.81 22.26 -10.95
N TRP A 414 10.96 22.54 -9.99
CA TRP A 414 9.59 22.04 -10.00
C TRP A 414 8.65 23.09 -10.58
N CYS A 415 8.01 22.77 -11.72
CA CYS A 415 6.95 23.58 -12.30
C CYS A 415 5.69 23.52 -11.41
N ILE A 416 5.33 24.65 -10.80
CA ILE A 416 4.21 24.75 -9.85
C ILE A 416 2.96 25.40 -10.43
N SER A 417 2.99 25.99 -11.63
CA SER A 417 1.80 26.57 -12.28
C SER A 417 1.05 25.55 -13.13
N ARG A 418 -0.27 25.69 -13.20
CA ARG A 418 -1.20 24.84 -13.97
C ARG A 418 -2.29 25.69 -14.61
N GLN A 419 -2.62 25.43 -15.88
CA GLN A 419 -3.59 26.19 -16.68
C GLN A 419 -5.01 25.60 -16.57
N ILE A 420 -5.38 25.19 -15.37
CA ILE A 420 -6.71 24.65 -15.02
C ILE A 420 -7.48 25.65 -14.16
N TRP A 421 -8.80 25.46 -14.01
CA TRP A 421 -9.65 26.40 -13.28
C TRP A 421 -9.85 26.02 -11.82
N TRP A 422 -9.86 24.72 -11.51
CA TRP A 422 -9.94 24.18 -10.16
C TRP A 422 -8.55 24.09 -9.51
N GLY A 423 -8.39 24.57 -8.27
CA GLY A 423 -7.12 24.61 -7.54
C GLY A 423 -6.88 25.94 -6.82
N HIS A 424 -5.79 26.01 -6.04
CA HIS A 424 -5.36 27.28 -5.44
C HIS A 424 -4.87 28.22 -6.52
N ARG A 425 -5.47 29.40 -6.67
CA ARG A 425 -4.95 30.40 -7.62
C ARG A 425 -3.60 30.93 -7.14
N ILE A 426 -2.68 31.15 -8.08
CA ILE A 426 -1.36 31.71 -7.78
C ILE A 426 -1.55 33.11 -7.15
N PRO A 427 -0.95 33.39 -5.97
CA PRO A 427 -1.17 34.65 -5.25
C PRO A 427 -0.27 35.77 -5.77
N VAL A 428 -0.36 36.02 -7.09
CA VAL A 428 0.41 37.00 -7.85
C VAL A 428 -0.59 37.90 -8.59
N TRP A 429 -0.41 39.21 -8.51
CA TRP A 429 -1.23 40.20 -9.22
C TRP A 429 -0.36 41.07 -10.13
N TYR A 430 -0.86 41.29 -11.34
CA TYR A 430 -0.27 42.17 -12.36
C TYR A 430 -1.06 43.47 -12.42
N CYS A 431 -0.37 44.62 -12.46
CA CYS A 431 -1.04 45.90 -12.73
C CYS A 431 -1.32 46.09 -14.23
N ALA A 432 -2.15 47.09 -14.58
CA ALA A 432 -2.64 47.32 -15.94
C ALA A 432 -1.57 47.44 -17.05
N ASN A 433 -0.36 47.91 -16.73
CA ASN A 433 0.75 47.98 -17.69
C ASN A 433 1.51 46.65 -17.85
N GLY A 434 1.21 45.63 -17.01
CA GLY A 434 1.87 44.33 -17.01
C GLY A 434 3.29 44.30 -16.43
N GLU A 435 3.83 45.44 -16.00
CA GLU A 435 5.25 45.58 -15.65
C GLU A 435 5.57 45.26 -14.19
N HIS A 436 4.61 45.42 -13.26
CA HIS A 436 4.85 45.15 -11.85
C HIS A 436 4.09 43.92 -11.35
N ILE A 437 4.79 43.13 -10.54
CA ILE A 437 4.26 41.96 -9.85
C ILE A 437 4.04 42.32 -8.38
N THR A 438 2.85 42.03 -7.86
CA THR A 438 2.54 42.09 -6.43
C THR A 438 2.21 40.68 -5.93
N VAL A 439 2.96 40.18 -4.95
CA VAL A 439 2.72 38.86 -4.33
C VAL A 439 2.17 39.05 -2.92
N ARG A 440 1.10 38.32 -2.57
CA ARG A 440 0.49 38.38 -1.22
C ARG A 440 0.67 37.07 -0.46
N GLY A 441 1.11 37.19 0.79
CA GLY A 441 1.26 36.06 1.73
C GLY A 441 0.17 35.95 2.80
N THR A 442 -0.83 36.84 2.81
CA THR A 442 -1.91 36.89 3.82
C THR A 442 -3.29 36.71 3.17
N VAL A 443 -4.32 36.50 4.00
CA VAL A 443 -5.73 36.49 3.55
C VAL A 443 -6.11 37.85 2.98
N GLY A 444 -6.90 37.84 1.91
CA GLY A 444 -7.38 39.02 1.20
C GLY A 444 -6.53 39.37 -0.01
N ASP A 445 -7.16 40.00 -0.99
CA ASP A 445 -6.52 40.41 -2.24
C ASP A 445 -5.87 41.80 -2.06
N PRO A 446 -4.78 42.11 -2.78
CA PRO A 446 -4.20 43.44 -2.76
C PRO A 446 -5.18 44.47 -3.36
N GLU A 447 -5.41 45.57 -2.65
CA GLU A 447 -6.24 46.69 -3.14
C GLU A 447 -5.51 47.56 -4.17
N GLN A 448 -4.17 47.60 -4.12
CA GLN A 448 -3.34 48.42 -4.99
C GLN A 448 -1.96 47.78 -5.22
N CYS A 449 -1.34 48.09 -6.36
CA CYS A 449 0.01 47.65 -6.69
C CYS A 449 1.02 48.20 -5.68
N GLY A 450 1.89 47.33 -5.16
CA GLY A 450 2.93 47.72 -4.20
C GLY A 450 4.00 48.67 -4.77
N VAL A 451 4.09 48.81 -6.10
CA VAL A 451 5.10 49.63 -6.78
C VAL A 451 4.50 50.92 -7.34
N CYS A 452 3.44 50.84 -8.16
CA CYS A 452 2.87 52.01 -8.83
C CYS A 452 1.56 52.54 -8.22
N GLY A 453 0.99 51.86 -7.22
CA GLY A 453 -0.27 52.26 -6.59
C GLY A 453 -1.52 52.08 -7.47
N SER A 454 -1.42 51.44 -8.64
CA SER A 454 -2.59 51.12 -9.48
C SER A 454 -3.57 50.21 -8.74
N THR A 455 -4.86 50.55 -8.80
CA THR A 455 -5.96 49.70 -8.30
C THR A 455 -6.49 48.73 -9.36
N ASP A 456 -6.10 48.91 -10.63
CA ASP A 456 -6.37 47.93 -11.69
C ASP A 456 -5.33 46.81 -11.57
N LEU A 457 -5.72 45.75 -10.86
CA LEU A 457 -4.93 44.56 -10.59
C LEU A 457 -5.65 43.33 -11.12
N ARG A 458 -4.90 42.46 -11.79
CA ARG A 458 -5.39 41.18 -12.30
C ARG A 458 -4.55 40.07 -11.69
N GLN A 459 -5.21 39.19 -10.94
CA GLN A 459 -4.56 38.00 -10.41
C GLN A 459 -4.15 37.08 -11.55
N ASP A 460 -3.00 36.42 -11.40
CA ASP A 460 -2.55 35.34 -12.27
C ASP A 460 -3.68 34.32 -12.50
N PRO A 461 -4.02 34.02 -13.77
CA PRO A 461 -5.14 33.13 -14.07
C PRO A 461 -4.86 31.67 -13.68
N ASP A 462 -3.58 31.32 -13.54
CA ASP A 462 -3.13 29.96 -13.26
C ASP A 462 -3.42 29.53 -11.82
N THR A 463 -3.44 28.22 -11.65
CA THR A 463 -3.52 27.56 -10.35
C THR A 463 -2.20 26.91 -9.99
N LEU A 464 -2.02 26.61 -8.71
CA LEU A 464 -0.88 25.87 -8.21
C LEU A 464 -1.09 24.36 -8.41
N ASP A 465 0.03 23.67 -8.62
CA ASP A 465 0.11 22.22 -8.54
C ASP A 465 -0.48 21.72 -7.22
N THR A 466 -1.31 20.67 -7.27
CA THR A 466 -1.89 20.02 -6.10
C THR A 466 -0.81 19.62 -5.08
N TRP A 467 0.34 19.14 -5.56
CA TRP A 467 1.44 18.74 -4.69
C TRP A 467 2.06 19.91 -3.92
N PHE A 468 1.86 21.16 -4.34
CA PHE A 468 2.28 22.35 -3.61
C PHE A 468 1.48 22.56 -2.34
N SER A 469 0.15 22.40 -2.39
CA SER A 469 -0.68 22.43 -1.18
C SER A 469 -0.52 21.17 -0.34
N SER A 470 -0.50 19.99 -0.97
CA SER A 470 -0.45 18.71 -0.25
C SER A 470 0.91 18.49 0.40
N GLY A 471 1.99 19.08 -0.11
CA GLY A 471 3.29 19.12 0.57
C GLY A 471 3.30 19.91 1.88
N LEU A 472 2.27 20.71 2.18
CA LEU A 472 2.16 21.45 3.44
C LEU A 472 1.38 20.68 4.52
N TRP A 473 0.91 19.47 4.22
CA TRP A 473 0.00 18.71 5.08
C TRP A 473 0.47 18.54 6.53
N PRO A 474 1.76 18.24 6.83
CA PRO A 474 2.21 17.99 8.21
C PRO A 474 2.04 19.18 9.17
N HIS A 475 2.10 20.41 8.67
CA HIS A 475 2.04 21.61 9.50
C HIS A 475 0.76 22.44 9.25
N SER A 476 0.23 22.47 8.02
CA SER A 476 -1.02 23.18 7.69
C SER A 476 -2.26 22.57 8.34
N THR A 477 -2.26 21.25 8.59
CA THR A 477 -3.36 20.58 9.31
C THR A 477 -3.36 20.90 10.80
N LEU A 478 -2.20 21.26 11.35
CA LEU A 478 -1.99 21.62 12.75
C LEU A 478 -2.06 23.13 13.00
N GLY A 479 -2.41 23.94 12.00
CA GLY A 479 -2.69 25.37 12.18
C GLY A 479 -1.56 26.33 11.80
N TRP A 480 -0.45 25.84 11.23
CA TRP A 480 0.50 26.70 10.55
C TRP A 480 -0.22 27.49 9.42
N PRO A 481 0.13 28.75 9.12
CA PRO A 481 1.27 29.54 9.61
C PRO A 481 1.09 30.16 11.00
N GLU A 482 -0.04 29.94 11.67
CA GLU A 482 -0.26 30.43 13.02
C GLU A 482 0.45 29.52 14.05
N ASP A 483 0.91 30.10 15.17
CA ASP A 483 1.49 29.36 16.30
C ASP A 483 0.39 28.73 17.18
N SER A 484 -0.32 27.77 16.59
CA SER A 484 -1.45 27.10 17.24
C SER A 484 -1.00 26.19 18.40
N GLU A 485 -1.94 25.83 19.28
CA GLU A 485 -1.68 24.81 20.32
C GLU A 485 -1.41 23.43 19.71
N ASP A 486 -2.19 23.05 18.69
CA ASP A 486 -2.03 21.78 17.99
C ASP A 486 -0.67 21.68 17.29
N LEU A 487 -0.18 22.77 16.70
CA LEU A 487 1.13 22.83 16.06
C LEU A 487 2.23 22.56 17.08
N ARG A 488 2.19 23.22 18.24
CA ARG A 488 3.19 23.02 19.31
C ARG A 488 3.11 21.65 19.96
N ARG A 489 1.92 21.03 19.98
CA ARG A 489 1.67 19.76 20.67
C ARG A 489 1.99 18.54 19.82
N PHE A 490 1.63 18.59 18.54
CA PHE A 490 1.55 17.41 17.66
C PHE A 490 2.52 17.47 16.46
N TYR A 491 3.33 18.53 16.35
CA TYR A 491 4.44 18.62 15.39
C TYR A 491 5.80 18.56 16.12
N PRO A 492 6.79 17.80 15.62
CA PRO A 492 6.74 16.93 14.44
C PRO A 492 5.88 15.68 14.67
N THR A 493 5.38 15.09 13.58
CA THR A 493 4.58 13.86 13.66
C THR A 493 5.51 12.64 13.79
N GLN A 494 4.98 11.48 14.21
CA GLN A 494 5.83 10.31 14.48
C GLN A 494 5.94 9.41 13.25
N VAL A 495 4.84 9.21 12.53
CA VAL A 495 4.77 8.32 11.36
C VAL A 495 4.07 9.01 10.19
N MET A 496 4.66 8.88 9.01
CA MET A 496 4.04 9.12 7.71
C MET A 496 3.86 7.78 7.00
N GLU A 497 2.63 7.28 6.97
CA GLU A 497 2.24 6.03 6.31
C GLU A 497 1.73 6.36 4.91
N THR A 498 2.22 5.67 3.88
CA THR A 498 1.66 5.78 2.52
C THR A 498 2.11 4.65 1.61
N GLY A 499 1.48 4.50 0.44
CA GLY A 499 1.98 3.66 -0.65
C GLY A 499 3.29 4.22 -1.22
N TYR A 500 4.20 3.32 -1.63
CA TYR A 500 5.47 3.74 -2.24
C TYR A 500 5.32 4.54 -3.53
N ASP A 501 4.15 4.50 -4.17
CA ASP A 501 3.92 5.18 -5.45
C ASP A 501 3.84 6.70 -5.33
N ILE A 502 3.68 7.25 -4.13
CA ILE A 502 3.69 8.70 -3.88
C ILE A 502 4.88 9.20 -3.04
N ILE A 503 5.95 8.41 -2.93
CA ILE A 503 7.20 8.82 -2.26
C ILE A 503 7.77 10.13 -2.85
N PHE A 504 7.79 10.27 -4.18
CA PHE A 504 8.36 11.45 -4.85
C PHE A 504 7.38 12.60 -4.96
N PHE A 505 6.11 12.29 -5.23
CA PHE A 505 5.05 13.28 -5.38
C PHE A 505 4.75 13.99 -4.06
N TRP A 506 4.76 13.25 -2.95
CA TRP A 506 4.20 13.72 -1.70
C TRP A 506 5.22 13.71 -0.56
N VAL A 507 5.80 12.55 -0.20
CA VAL A 507 6.75 12.45 0.94
C VAL A 507 7.93 13.40 0.75
N ALA A 508 8.55 13.42 -0.43
CA ALA A 508 9.65 14.33 -0.73
C ALA A 508 9.25 15.81 -0.64
N ARG A 509 8.05 16.17 -1.13
CA ARG A 509 7.55 17.55 -1.05
C ARG A 509 7.26 17.96 0.38
N MET A 510 6.71 17.06 1.20
CA MET A 510 6.47 17.31 2.63
C MET A 510 7.76 17.56 3.40
N ILE A 511 8.80 16.77 3.15
CA ILE A 511 10.11 16.96 3.80
C ILE A 511 10.70 18.32 3.40
N MET A 512 10.78 18.63 2.10
CA MET A 512 11.35 19.89 1.62
C MET A 512 10.61 21.12 2.18
N LEU A 513 9.28 21.16 2.02
CA LEU A 513 8.49 22.33 2.40
C LEU A 513 8.37 22.48 3.91
N SER A 514 8.30 21.38 4.66
CA SER A 514 8.25 21.47 6.13
C SER A 514 9.58 21.92 6.72
N LEU A 515 10.72 21.40 6.24
CA LEU A 515 12.04 21.87 6.68
C LEU A 515 12.22 23.36 6.41
N TYR A 516 11.70 23.85 5.28
CA TYR A 516 11.73 25.28 4.96
C TYR A 516 10.80 26.10 5.87
N ASN A 517 9.55 25.66 6.07
CA ASN A 517 8.55 26.43 6.82
C ASN A 517 8.69 26.37 8.34
N MET A 518 9.35 25.32 8.85
CA MET A 518 9.46 24.98 10.28
C MET A 518 10.92 25.02 10.76
N ASP A 519 11.73 25.90 10.20
CA ASP A 519 13.09 26.20 10.67
C ASP A 519 13.99 24.95 10.82
N GLY A 520 13.92 24.03 9.85
CA GLY A 520 14.75 22.83 9.80
C GLY A 520 14.26 21.65 10.66
N VAL A 521 13.08 21.77 11.29
CA VAL A 521 12.41 20.65 11.98
C VAL A 521 11.78 19.71 10.96
N VAL A 522 12.02 18.40 11.13
CA VAL A 522 11.49 17.36 10.22
C VAL A 522 9.97 17.25 10.34
N PRO A 523 9.22 16.95 9.26
CA PRO A 523 7.77 16.77 9.37
C PRO A 523 7.36 15.51 10.13
N PHE A 524 8.15 14.45 10.00
CA PHE A 524 7.92 13.14 10.59
C PHE A 524 9.24 12.41 10.84
N GLU A 525 9.26 11.55 11.86
CA GLU A 525 10.45 10.75 12.22
C GLU A 525 10.56 9.46 11.38
N THR A 526 9.45 8.82 11.06
CA THR A 526 9.41 7.57 10.29
C THR A 526 8.52 7.69 9.06
N VAL A 527 9.03 7.25 7.90
CA VAL A 527 8.25 7.03 6.68
C VAL A 527 7.99 5.54 6.53
N TYR A 528 6.75 5.11 6.78
CA TYR A 528 6.31 3.74 6.56
C TYR A 528 5.71 3.62 5.16
N LEU A 529 6.32 2.81 4.31
CA LEU A 529 5.87 2.58 2.94
C LEU A 529 5.26 1.18 2.82
N HIS A 530 3.96 1.11 2.53
CA HIS A 530 3.31 -0.14 2.15
C HIS A 530 3.37 -0.37 0.63
N GLY A 531 3.19 -1.63 0.22
CA GLY A 531 3.01 -1.95 -1.20
C GLY A 531 1.57 -1.72 -1.67
N LEU A 532 1.32 -1.97 -2.95
CA LEU A 532 0.02 -1.74 -3.58
C LEU A 532 -0.87 -2.98 -3.48
N VAL A 533 -2.18 -2.75 -3.32
CA VAL A 533 -3.19 -3.81 -3.47
C VAL A 533 -3.41 -4.06 -4.96
N ARG A 534 -3.15 -5.30 -5.37
CA ARG A 534 -3.32 -5.78 -6.74
C ARG A 534 -4.58 -6.64 -6.86
N ALA A 535 -5.19 -6.62 -8.03
CA ALA A 535 -6.26 -7.54 -8.38
C ALA A 535 -5.76 -8.99 -8.40
N ALA A 536 -6.69 -9.96 -8.44
CA ALA A 536 -6.35 -11.39 -8.37
C ALA A 536 -5.39 -11.85 -9.50
N ASP A 537 -5.47 -11.19 -10.66
CA ASP A 537 -4.60 -11.39 -11.83
C ASP A 537 -3.20 -10.73 -11.69
N GLY A 538 -2.97 -9.96 -10.62
CA GLY A 538 -1.72 -9.23 -10.36
C GLY A 538 -1.66 -7.82 -10.95
N ALA A 539 -2.70 -7.33 -11.62
CA ALA A 539 -2.75 -5.97 -12.13
C ALA A 539 -2.90 -4.95 -10.98
N LYS A 540 -2.27 -3.77 -11.12
CA LYS A 540 -2.51 -2.62 -10.21
C LYS A 540 -4.00 -2.24 -10.29
N MET A 541 -4.65 -2.10 -9.13
CA MET A 541 -6.01 -1.54 -9.07
C MET A 541 -5.96 -0.04 -9.32
N SER A 542 -6.77 0.47 -10.25
CA SER A 542 -6.88 1.91 -10.52
C SER A 542 -8.18 2.25 -11.22
N LYS A 543 -8.73 3.44 -10.93
CA LYS A 543 -10.00 3.89 -11.52
C LYS A 543 -9.95 3.95 -13.05
N SER A 544 -8.80 4.37 -13.61
CA SER A 544 -8.57 4.42 -15.05
C SER A 544 -8.64 3.04 -15.73
N ARG A 545 -8.26 1.96 -15.02
CA ARG A 545 -8.36 0.58 -15.52
C ARG A 545 -9.72 -0.09 -15.26
N GLY A 546 -10.62 0.56 -14.51
CA GLY A 546 -11.94 0.03 -14.20
C GLY A 546 -11.95 -1.25 -13.34
N ASN A 547 -10.82 -1.62 -12.73
CA ASN A 547 -10.64 -2.84 -11.93
C ASN A 547 -10.68 -2.58 -10.41
N VAL A 548 -11.33 -1.50 -10.00
CA VAL A 548 -11.40 -1.04 -8.62
C VAL A 548 -12.59 -1.69 -7.91
N ILE A 549 -12.37 -2.13 -6.67
CA ILE A 549 -13.41 -2.68 -5.80
C ILE A 549 -13.68 -1.68 -4.68
N ASP A 550 -14.95 -1.28 -4.51
CA ASP A 550 -15.40 -0.50 -3.36
C ASP A 550 -15.22 -1.36 -2.09
N PRO A 551 -14.44 -0.90 -1.10
CA PRO A 551 -14.19 -1.67 0.12
C PRO A 551 -15.48 -2.05 0.87
N LEU A 552 -16.54 -1.26 0.73
CA LEU A 552 -17.81 -1.55 1.40
C LEU A 552 -18.50 -2.82 0.87
N GLN A 553 -18.18 -3.26 -0.35
CA GLN A 553 -18.64 -4.56 -0.86
C GLN A 553 -18.03 -5.72 -0.05
N SER A 554 -16.74 -5.62 0.29
CA SER A 554 -16.06 -6.60 1.15
C SER A 554 -16.58 -6.54 2.59
N VAL A 555 -16.79 -5.33 3.14
CA VAL A 555 -17.39 -5.13 4.47
C VAL A 555 -18.76 -5.79 4.57
N ALA A 556 -19.64 -5.58 3.58
CA ALA A 556 -20.98 -6.15 3.59
C ALA A 556 -20.99 -7.69 3.64
N LYS A 557 -19.98 -8.34 3.02
CA LYS A 557 -19.89 -9.80 2.92
C LYS A 557 -19.11 -10.45 4.08
N TYR A 558 -18.03 -9.82 4.54
CA TYR A 558 -17.07 -10.42 5.46
C TYR A 558 -16.91 -9.67 6.80
N GLY A 559 -17.53 -8.50 6.95
CA GLY A 559 -17.32 -7.58 8.06
C GLY A 559 -16.07 -6.73 7.89
N THR A 560 -16.01 -5.59 8.59
CA THR A 560 -14.85 -4.70 8.57
C THR A 560 -13.62 -5.34 9.20
N ASP A 561 -13.78 -6.06 10.32
CA ASP A 561 -12.64 -6.78 10.94
C ASP A 561 -12.03 -7.84 9.99
N GLY A 562 -12.89 -8.54 9.22
CA GLY A 562 -12.45 -9.51 8.23
C GLY A 562 -11.62 -8.86 7.11
N LEU A 563 -12.06 -7.69 6.64
CA LEU A 563 -11.33 -6.90 5.64
C LEU A 563 -9.98 -6.41 6.19
N ARG A 564 -9.95 -5.83 7.39
CA ARG A 564 -8.73 -5.32 8.02
C ARG A 564 -7.70 -6.41 8.28
N PHE A 565 -8.16 -7.56 8.79
CA PHE A 565 -7.33 -8.75 8.93
C PHE A 565 -6.69 -9.14 7.59
N ALA A 566 -7.49 -9.21 6.52
CA ALA A 566 -6.99 -9.61 5.20
C ALA A 566 -5.99 -8.61 4.60
N MET A 567 -6.15 -7.30 4.87
CA MET A 567 -5.23 -6.25 4.44
C MET A 567 -3.84 -6.37 5.10
N ILE A 568 -3.78 -6.78 6.37
CA ILE A 568 -2.53 -6.83 7.14
C ILE A 568 -1.89 -8.22 7.07
N SER A 569 -2.69 -9.28 6.94
CA SER A 569 -2.19 -10.66 7.03
C SER A 569 -1.29 -11.04 5.85
N GLY A 570 -0.08 -11.49 6.19
CA GLY A 570 0.89 -12.04 5.24
C GLY A 570 1.55 -10.99 4.36
N THR A 571 1.68 -9.76 4.86
CA THR A 571 2.23 -8.62 4.13
C THR A 571 3.40 -8.00 4.88
N SER A 572 4.55 -7.85 4.21
CA SER A 572 5.66 -7.07 4.75
C SER A 572 5.64 -5.64 4.18
N PRO A 573 6.13 -4.64 4.93
CA PRO A 573 6.25 -3.27 4.43
C PRO A 573 6.91 -3.21 3.05
N GLY A 574 6.34 -2.40 2.16
CA GLY A 574 6.84 -2.18 0.81
C GLY A 574 6.56 -3.28 -0.22
N ASN A 575 5.94 -4.40 0.17
CA ASN A 575 5.59 -5.47 -0.76
C ASN A 575 4.14 -5.39 -1.20
N ASP A 576 3.92 -5.53 -2.52
CA ASP A 576 2.57 -5.59 -3.07
C ASP A 576 1.85 -6.86 -2.62
N GLN A 577 0.53 -6.77 -2.52
CA GLN A 577 -0.30 -7.89 -2.11
C GLN A 577 -1.49 -8.12 -3.01
N ARG A 578 -1.89 -9.39 -3.10
CA ARG A 578 -3.14 -9.80 -3.75
C ARG A 578 -4.17 -10.06 -2.67
N LEU A 579 -5.33 -9.42 -2.81
CA LEU A 579 -6.48 -9.76 -1.99
C LEU A 579 -7.19 -10.97 -2.61
N THR A 580 -7.37 -12.02 -1.81
CA THR A 580 -8.12 -13.22 -2.20
C THR A 580 -9.30 -13.41 -1.26
N ASP A 581 -10.35 -14.08 -1.76
CA ASP A 581 -11.50 -14.45 -0.93
C ASP A 581 -11.07 -15.29 0.29
N ASP A 582 -10.12 -16.21 0.12
CA ASP A 582 -9.58 -17.03 1.22
C ASP A 582 -9.03 -16.19 2.39
N LYS A 583 -8.35 -15.07 2.10
CA LYS A 583 -7.86 -14.16 3.16
C LYS A 583 -8.99 -13.46 3.90
N LEU A 584 -10.03 -13.02 3.18
CA LEU A 584 -11.21 -12.37 3.75
C LEU A 584 -12.02 -13.36 4.60
N GLU A 585 -12.19 -14.59 4.11
CA GLU A 585 -12.83 -15.67 4.84
C GLU A 585 -12.06 -16.05 6.11
N ALA A 586 -10.73 -16.09 6.05
CA ALA A 586 -9.89 -16.33 7.22
C ALA A 586 -10.13 -15.28 8.33
N GLY A 587 -10.20 -14.00 7.97
CA GLY A 587 -10.51 -12.92 8.92
C GLY A 587 -11.89 -13.07 9.55
N ARG A 588 -12.93 -13.31 8.73
CA ARG A 588 -14.31 -13.57 9.22
C ARG A 588 -14.38 -14.81 10.13
N ASN A 589 -13.64 -15.87 9.79
CA ASN A 589 -13.60 -17.09 10.58
C ASN A 589 -12.89 -16.86 11.93
N LEU A 590 -11.85 -16.02 11.97
CA LEU A 590 -11.21 -15.57 13.20
C LEU A 590 -12.16 -14.79 14.11
N SER A 591 -12.92 -13.83 13.57
CA SER A 591 -13.95 -13.11 14.34
C SER A 591 -14.94 -14.09 14.99
N ASN A 592 -15.41 -15.09 14.23
CA ASN A 592 -16.33 -16.11 14.76
C ASN A 592 -15.67 -17.04 15.80
N LYS A 593 -14.39 -17.40 15.63
CA LYS A 593 -13.67 -18.21 16.62
C LYS A 593 -13.47 -17.43 17.91
N LEU A 594 -13.08 -16.15 17.85
CA LEU A 594 -12.99 -15.24 19.00
C LEU A 594 -14.32 -15.15 19.75
N TRP A 595 -15.41 -14.93 19.01
CA TRP A 595 -16.76 -14.87 19.57
C TRP A 595 -17.12 -16.15 20.32
N ASN A 596 -16.92 -17.31 19.70
CA ASN A 596 -17.28 -18.60 20.29
C ASN A 596 -16.40 -18.99 21.49
N ALA A 597 -15.10 -18.75 21.42
CA ALA A 597 -14.18 -19.01 22.53
C ALA A 597 -14.51 -18.11 23.73
N SER A 598 -14.78 -16.83 23.49
CA SER A 598 -15.12 -15.87 24.54
C SER A 598 -16.50 -16.14 25.13
N ARG A 599 -17.49 -16.50 24.30
CA ARG A 599 -18.79 -16.97 24.75
C ARG A 599 -18.66 -18.18 25.67
N PHE A 600 -17.79 -19.13 25.32
CA PHE A 600 -17.54 -20.29 26.17
C PHE A 600 -16.96 -19.84 27.52
N ALA A 601 -15.90 -19.03 27.53
CA ALA A 601 -15.29 -18.53 28.76
C ALA A 601 -16.30 -17.78 29.66
N LEU A 602 -17.10 -16.87 29.09
CA LEU A 602 -18.12 -16.12 29.82
C LEU A 602 -19.24 -17.00 30.38
N THR A 603 -19.65 -18.04 29.65
CA THR A 603 -20.65 -19.01 30.11
C THR A 603 -20.16 -19.84 31.28
N MET A 604 -18.84 -20.05 31.41
CA MET A 604 -18.26 -20.80 32.53
C MET A 604 -18.23 -20.01 33.84
N VAL A 605 -18.30 -18.67 33.79
CA VAL A 605 -18.27 -17.84 35.00
C VAL A 605 -19.60 -17.93 35.74
N GLU A 606 -19.56 -18.44 36.97
CA GLU A 606 -20.69 -18.48 37.90
C GLU A 606 -20.64 -17.31 38.89
N ASP A 607 -21.78 -17.01 39.52
CA ASP A 607 -21.85 -15.90 40.50
C ASP A 607 -21.07 -16.28 41.77
N GLY A 608 -20.03 -15.50 42.09
CA GLY A 608 -19.17 -15.73 43.26
C GLY A 608 -17.86 -16.46 42.97
N ASP A 609 -17.58 -16.80 41.71
CA ASP A 609 -16.25 -17.27 41.30
C ASP A 609 -15.15 -16.24 41.62
N ASP A 610 -14.01 -16.71 42.10
CA ASP A 610 -12.80 -15.89 42.27
C ASP A 610 -12.03 -15.85 40.95
N LEU A 611 -12.04 -14.69 40.29
CA LEU A 611 -11.33 -14.47 39.03
C LEU A 611 -9.88 -14.01 39.23
N THR A 612 -9.35 -14.14 40.45
CA THR A 612 -7.95 -13.82 40.75
C THR A 612 -7.02 -14.88 40.16
N LEU A 613 -6.02 -14.44 39.40
CA LEU A 613 -5.00 -15.35 38.86
C LEU A 613 -4.17 -16.01 39.97
N PRO A 614 -3.75 -17.29 39.80
CA PRO A 614 -2.79 -17.92 40.70
C PRO A 614 -1.47 -17.15 40.70
N ALA A 615 -0.67 -17.25 41.77
CA ALA A 615 0.67 -16.65 41.80
C ALA A 615 1.57 -17.23 40.69
N ALA A 616 2.52 -16.44 40.20
CA ALA A 616 3.46 -16.90 39.19
C ALA A 616 4.21 -18.18 39.62
N GLY A 617 4.36 -19.13 38.69
CA GLY A 617 4.98 -20.44 38.96
C GLY A 617 4.14 -21.40 39.82
N THR A 618 2.91 -21.03 40.19
CA THR A 618 1.99 -21.88 40.98
C THR A 618 0.77 -22.29 40.17
N GLY A 619 0.03 -23.29 40.65
CA GLY A 619 -1.16 -23.82 39.98
C GLY A 619 -0.87 -25.04 39.10
N ALA A 620 -1.86 -25.42 38.31
CA ALA A 620 -1.76 -26.57 37.41
C ALA A 620 -0.79 -26.28 36.26
N LEU A 621 -0.24 -27.35 35.67
CA LEU A 621 0.77 -27.26 34.61
C LEU A 621 0.22 -26.51 33.38
N GLU A 622 -0.98 -26.83 32.93
CA GLU A 622 -1.61 -26.21 31.77
C GLU A 622 -1.96 -24.73 31.99
N ASP A 623 -2.25 -24.31 33.23
CA ASP A 623 -2.50 -22.90 33.58
C ASP A 623 -1.19 -22.11 33.53
N ARG A 624 -0.12 -22.65 34.13
CA ARG A 624 1.23 -22.06 34.06
C ARG A 624 1.71 -21.95 32.62
N TRP A 625 1.50 -23.01 31.84
CA TRP A 625 1.85 -23.05 30.43
C TRP A 625 1.17 -21.94 29.63
N ILE A 626 -0.16 -21.84 29.65
CA ILE A 626 -0.87 -20.86 28.80
C ILE A 626 -0.54 -19.42 29.19
N LEU A 627 -0.32 -19.15 30.49
CA LEU A 627 0.10 -17.84 30.99
C LEU A 627 1.53 -17.50 30.56
N SER A 628 2.44 -18.49 30.56
CA SER A 628 3.81 -18.31 30.03
C SER A 628 3.78 -17.99 28.53
N ARG A 629 3.00 -18.74 27.76
CA ARG A 629 2.83 -18.52 26.31
C ARG A 629 2.25 -17.15 26.01
N LEU A 630 1.24 -16.70 26.76
CA LEU A 630 0.69 -15.36 26.66
C LEU A 630 1.75 -14.28 26.93
N ALA A 631 2.55 -14.45 27.98
CA ALA A 631 3.64 -13.53 28.31
C ALA A 631 4.71 -13.48 27.20
N ALA A 632 5.05 -14.63 26.61
CA ALA A 632 5.98 -14.70 25.48
C ALA A 632 5.44 -13.98 24.23
N VAL A 633 4.19 -14.23 23.85
CA VAL A 633 3.52 -13.56 22.72
C VAL A 633 3.39 -12.06 22.96
N THR A 634 3.12 -11.63 24.19
CA THR A 634 3.05 -10.21 24.57
C THR A 634 4.41 -9.52 24.41
N ARG A 635 5.49 -10.15 24.89
CA ARG A 635 6.87 -9.67 24.69
C ARG A 635 7.21 -9.52 23.21
N ASP A 636 6.92 -10.55 22.44
CA ASP A 636 7.29 -10.58 21.02
C ASP A 636 6.46 -9.57 20.21
N SER A 637 5.19 -9.40 20.57
CA SER A 637 4.30 -8.38 19.99
C SER A 637 4.84 -6.95 20.20
N ASP A 638 5.25 -6.57 21.42
CA ASP A 638 5.82 -5.22 21.68
C ASP A 638 7.06 -4.97 20.81
N ARG A 639 7.97 -5.95 20.72
CA ARG A 639 9.15 -5.84 19.85
C ARG A 639 8.77 -5.64 18.38
N LEU A 640 7.82 -6.42 17.87
CA LEU A 640 7.42 -6.41 16.46
C LEU A 640 6.66 -5.14 16.08
N TRP A 641 5.80 -4.62 16.96
CA TRP A 641 5.16 -3.32 16.77
C TRP A 641 6.19 -2.20 16.60
N ARG A 642 7.20 -2.14 17.47
CA ARG A 642 8.30 -1.17 17.39
C ARG A 642 9.16 -1.32 16.13
N GLN A 643 9.14 -2.49 15.51
CA GLN A 643 9.80 -2.79 14.24
C GLN A 643 8.89 -2.59 13.02
N TYR A 644 7.63 -2.17 13.23
CA TYR A 644 6.60 -2.04 12.21
C TYR A 644 6.25 -3.35 11.47
N GLU A 645 6.44 -4.50 12.13
CA GLU A 645 6.12 -5.84 11.60
C GLU A 645 4.68 -6.25 11.98
N LEU A 646 3.70 -5.44 11.57
CA LEU A 646 2.28 -5.57 11.96
C LEU A 646 1.70 -6.94 11.59
N ALA A 647 2.02 -7.46 10.40
CA ALA A 647 1.55 -8.76 9.94
C ALA A 647 2.05 -9.90 10.81
N GLU A 648 3.26 -9.77 11.35
CA GLU A 648 3.88 -10.75 12.22
C GLU A 648 3.23 -10.73 13.62
N VAL A 649 2.94 -9.54 14.16
CA VAL A 649 2.14 -9.42 15.40
C VAL A 649 0.81 -10.13 15.23
N LEU A 650 0.05 -9.78 14.18
CA LEU A 650 -1.26 -10.37 13.92
C LEU A 650 -1.18 -11.90 13.78
N ARG A 651 -0.14 -12.40 13.10
CA ARG A 651 0.08 -13.85 12.95
C ARG A 651 0.32 -14.52 14.29
N GLN A 652 1.26 -14.03 15.10
CA GLN A 652 1.61 -14.66 16.38
C GLN A 652 0.45 -14.65 17.37
N VAL A 653 -0.29 -13.55 17.45
CA VAL A 653 -1.46 -13.46 18.33
C VAL A 653 -2.59 -14.38 17.87
N ARG A 654 -2.83 -14.47 16.56
CA ARG A 654 -3.79 -15.42 15.98
C ARG A 654 -3.40 -16.86 16.29
N ASP A 655 -2.15 -17.23 16.04
CA ASP A 655 -1.66 -18.61 16.22
C ASP A 655 -1.74 -19.01 17.70
N PHE A 656 -1.33 -18.13 18.60
CA PHE A 656 -1.52 -18.34 20.04
C PHE A 656 -3.00 -18.53 20.41
N PHE A 657 -3.87 -17.64 19.96
CA PHE A 657 -5.30 -17.72 20.28
C PHE A 657 -5.94 -19.01 19.72
N TRP A 658 -5.64 -19.34 18.47
CA TRP A 658 -6.30 -20.45 17.79
C TRP A 658 -5.66 -21.78 18.16
N ASP A 659 -4.35 -21.92 17.94
CA ASP A 659 -3.64 -23.19 17.97
C ASP A 659 -3.21 -23.58 19.38
N GLU A 660 -3.04 -22.63 20.30
CA GLU A 660 -2.64 -22.90 21.69
C GLU A 660 -3.82 -22.75 22.66
N PHE A 661 -4.49 -21.60 22.67
CA PHE A 661 -5.56 -21.33 23.62
C PHE A 661 -6.84 -22.10 23.27
N ALA A 662 -7.37 -21.96 22.05
CA ALA A 662 -8.66 -22.54 21.71
C ALA A 662 -8.59 -24.05 21.46
N ASP A 663 -7.56 -24.53 20.77
CA ASP A 663 -7.45 -25.94 20.39
C ASP A 663 -6.91 -26.84 21.52
N TRP A 664 -6.18 -26.27 22.50
CA TRP A 664 -5.68 -27.02 23.67
C TRP A 664 -6.22 -26.50 25.00
N TYR A 665 -5.91 -25.27 25.39
CA TYR A 665 -6.17 -24.83 26.76
C TYR A 665 -7.66 -24.87 27.13
N ILE A 666 -8.54 -24.41 26.25
CA ILE A 666 -10.00 -24.51 26.44
C ILE A 666 -10.44 -25.97 26.62
N GLU A 667 -9.89 -26.90 25.85
CA GLU A 667 -10.25 -28.32 25.94
C GLU A 667 -9.72 -28.97 27.23
N LEU A 668 -8.55 -28.56 27.72
CA LEU A 668 -7.99 -28.99 29.01
C LEU A 668 -8.82 -28.43 30.17
N ALA A 669 -9.15 -27.14 30.13
CA ALA A 669 -9.98 -26.48 31.14
C ALA A 669 -11.36 -27.15 31.27
N LYS A 670 -11.99 -27.56 30.16
CA LYS A 670 -13.26 -28.31 30.17
C LYS A 670 -13.19 -29.60 31.00
N VAL A 671 -12.07 -30.30 30.97
CA VAL A 671 -11.90 -31.56 31.73
C VAL A 671 -11.89 -31.27 33.23
N ARG A 672 -11.16 -30.23 33.66
CA ARG A 672 -11.07 -29.83 35.06
C ARG A 672 -12.36 -29.23 35.61
N VAL A 673 -12.99 -28.33 34.85
CA VAL A 673 -14.27 -27.73 35.24
C VAL A 673 -15.35 -28.80 35.40
N ARG A 674 -15.42 -29.79 34.49
CA ARG A 674 -16.37 -30.92 34.63
C ARG A 674 -16.08 -31.82 35.84
N ALA A 675 -14.84 -31.83 36.32
CA ALA A 675 -14.44 -32.53 37.54
C ALA A 675 -14.69 -31.72 38.82
N GLY A 676 -15.25 -30.50 38.71
CA GLY A 676 -15.57 -29.61 39.83
C GLY A 676 -14.45 -28.65 40.24
N ASP A 677 -13.38 -28.53 39.44
CA ASP A 677 -12.31 -27.56 39.66
C ASP A 677 -12.56 -26.26 38.87
N HIS A 678 -12.86 -25.18 39.59
CA HIS A 678 -13.13 -23.85 39.05
C HIS A 678 -11.86 -23.01 38.82
N GLY A 679 -10.67 -23.49 39.23
CA GLY A 679 -9.40 -22.78 39.05
C GLY A 679 -9.11 -22.28 37.62
N PRO A 680 -9.43 -23.04 36.55
CA PRO A 680 -9.21 -22.59 35.17
C PRO A 680 -10.02 -21.36 34.74
N ILE A 681 -11.12 -21.04 35.42
CA ILE A 681 -12.05 -19.97 34.99
C ILE A 681 -11.35 -18.60 35.01
N ALA A 682 -10.61 -18.29 36.07
CA ALA A 682 -9.83 -17.06 36.18
C ALA A 682 -8.81 -16.92 35.03
N VAL A 683 -8.14 -18.01 34.67
CA VAL A 683 -7.15 -18.04 33.59
C VAL A 683 -7.81 -17.91 32.23
N LEU A 684 -8.95 -18.58 31.98
CA LEU A 684 -9.72 -18.43 30.74
C LEU A 684 -10.14 -16.97 30.52
N VAL A 685 -10.72 -16.33 31.53
CA VAL A 685 -11.17 -14.93 31.48
C VAL A 685 -9.99 -13.99 31.22
N HIS A 686 -8.88 -14.19 31.93
CA HIS A 686 -7.68 -13.36 31.76
C HIS A 686 -7.08 -13.52 30.35
N VAL A 687 -6.89 -14.75 29.86
CA VAL A 687 -6.31 -14.96 28.53
C VAL A 687 -7.22 -14.38 27.45
N VAL A 688 -8.55 -14.50 27.59
CA VAL A 688 -9.51 -13.84 26.68
C VAL A 688 -9.32 -12.32 26.71
N ASP A 689 -9.34 -11.68 27.88
CA ASP A 689 -9.11 -10.22 27.99
C ASP A 689 -7.82 -9.79 27.29
N GLN A 690 -6.71 -10.50 27.54
CA GLN A 690 -5.41 -10.14 26.97
C GLN A 690 -5.36 -10.37 25.45
N VAL A 691 -5.95 -11.45 24.92
CA VAL A 691 -6.08 -11.67 23.47
C VAL A 691 -6.91 -10.59 22.80
N LEU A 692 -8.03 -10.18 23.41
CA LEU A 692 -8.87 -9.10 22.87
C LEU A 692 -8.06 -7.80 22.78
N ARG A 693 -7.26 -7.47 23.80
CA ARG A 693 -6.39 -6.28 23.78
C ARG A 693 -5.29 -6.36 22.72
N LEU A 694 -4.64 -7.52 22.57
CA LEU A 694 -3.61 -7.74 21.53
C LEU A 694 -4.18 -7.63 20.11
N LEU A 695 -5.42 -8.09 19.89
CA LEU A 695 -6.07 -8.04 18.58
C LEU A 695 -6.83 -6.74 18.29
N HIS A 696 -7.13 -5.92 19.30
CA HIS A 696 -7.95 -4.72 19.13
C HIS A 696 -7.42 -3.74 18.07
N PRO A 697 -6.09 -3.49 17.94
CA PRO A 697 -5.57 -2.69 16.85
C PRO A 697 -5.94 -3.19 15.44
N PHE A 698 -6.14 -4.51 15.27
CA PHE A 698 -6.40 -5.14 13.98
C PHE A 698 -7.88 -5.41 13.71
N MET A 699 -8.62 -5.79 14.75
CA MET A 699 -10.01 -6.26 14.67
C MET A 699 -10.85 -5.54 15.74
N PRO A 700 -11.04 -4.21 15.62
CA PRO A 700 -11.56 -3.42 16.73
C PRO A 700 -13.01 -3.73 17.11
N TYR A 701 -13.84 -4.21 16.19
CA TYR A 701 -15.28 -4.32 16.45
C TYR A 701 -15.61 -5.56 17.27
N VAL A 702 -15.22 -6.74 16.79
CA VAL A 702 -15.46 -8.00 17.49
C VAL A 702 -14.75 -8.01 18.85
N THR A 703 -13.57 -7.41 18.94
CA THR A 703 -12.79 -7.39 20.18
C THR A 703 -13.46 -6.52 21.24
N GLU A 704 -13.90 -5.31 20.87
CA GLU A 704 -14.58 -4.41 21.79
C GLU A 704 -15.95 -4.95 22.21
N GLU A 705 -16.73 -5.49 21.26
CA GLU A 705 -18.05 -6.06 21.55
C GLU A 705 -17.97 -7.21 22.58
N ILE A 706 -16.96 -8.07 22.44
CA ILE A 706 -16.70 -9.13 23.42
C ILE A 706 -16.20 -8.53 24.74
N TRP A 707 -15.28 -7.57 24.67
CA TRP A 707 -14.66 -6.97 25.86
C TRP A 707 -15.67 -6.22 26.72
N GLN A 708 -16.63 -5.51 26.13
CA GLN A 708 -17.71 -4.83 26.85
C GLN A 708 -18.55 -5.82 27.67
N ARG A 709 -18.77 -7.05 27.17
CA ARG A 709 -19.42 -8.13 27.95
C ARG A 709 -18.50 -8.65 29.04
N LEU A 710 -17.23 -8.88 28.72
CA LEU A 710 -16.23 -9.35 29.68
C LEU A 710 -16.07 -8.39 30.86
N ALA A 711 -16.05 -7.09 30.60
CA ALA A 711 -15.90 -6.03 31.61
C ALA A 711 -17.04 -6.01 32.64
N THR A 712 -18.20 -6.63 32.36
CA THR A 712 -19.31 -6.73 33.32
C THR A 712 -19.06 -7.77 34.42
N VAL A 713 -18.25 -8.79 34.15
CA VAL A 713 -17.92 -9.87 35.10
C VAL A 713 -16.47 -9.77 35.60
N HIS A 714 -15.60 -9.17 34.80
CA HIS A 714 -14.20 -8.91 35.11
C HIS A 714 -13.85 -7.46 34.74
N PRO A 715 -14.21 -6.48 35.59
CA PRO A 715 -13.98 -5.07 35.32
C PRO A 715 -12.51 -4.75 35.08
N ASP A 716 -12.25 -3.80 34.18
CA ASP A 716 -10.90 -3.31 33.92
C ASP A 716 -10.27 -2.71 35.19
N ALA A 717 -9.03 -3.10 35.49
CA ALA A 717 -8.34 -2.67 36.71
C ALA A 717 -8.11 -1.15 36.79
N ASP A 718 -7.97 -0.48 35.63
CA ASP A 718 -7.80 0.97 35.53
C ASP A 718 -9.14 1.70 35.33
N GLY A 719 -10.26 0.98 35.30
CA GLY A 719 -11.59 1.54 35.09
C GLY A 719 -11.83 2.08 33.68
N ALA A 720 -11.15 1.53 32.66
CA ALA A 720 -11.36 1.94 31.28
C ALA A 720 -12.84 1.73 30.85
N PRO A 721 -13.49 2.71 30.21
CA PRO A 721 -14.87 2.57 29.74
C PRO A 721 -14.99 1.83 28.40
N ALA A 722 -13.89 1.70 27.66
CA ALA A 722 -13.84 1.08 26.33
C ALA A 722 -12.49 0.41 26.10
N LEU A 723 -12.46 -0.68 25.33
CA LEU A 723 -11.24 -1.40 24.98
C LEU A 723 -10.26 -0.51 24.20
N ILE A 724 -10.77 0.33 23.29
CA ILE A 724 -9.95 1.28 22.51
C ILE A 724 -9.13 2.27 23.37
N VAL A 725 -9.50 2.48 24.64
CA VAL A 725 -8.74 3.31 25.59
C VAL A 725 -8.18 2.52 26.78
N ALA A 726 -8.41 1.22 26.83
CA ALA A 726 -7.86 0.34 27.85
C ALA A 726 -6.37 0.08 27.60
N ARG A 727 -5.62 -0.29 28.65
CA ARG A 727 -4.18 -0.52 28.51
C ARG A 727 -3.86 -1.70 27.59
N TYR A 728 -2.89 -1.50 26.70
CA TYR A 728 -2.30 -2.59 25.91
C TYR A 728 -1.51 -3.53 26.83
N PRO A 729 -1.46 -4.85 26.54
CA PRO A 729 -0.75 -5.80 27.38
C PRO A 729 0.75 -5.47 27.47
N SER A 730 1.32 -5.69 28.66
CA SER A 730 2.74 -5.53 28.92
C SER A 730 3.32 -6.83 29.46
N LEU A 731 4.61 -7.06 29.26
CA LEU A 731 5.28 -8.29 29.69
C LEU A 731 5.24 -8.43 31.21
N ASP A 732 4.58 -9.47 31.70
CA ASP A 732 4.78 -10.00 33.05
C ASP A 732 5.89 -11.06 33.01
N ALA A 733 7.13 -10.64 33.24
CA ALA A 733 8.30 -11.51 33.18
C ALA A 733 8.26 -12.65 34.21
N ALA A 734 7.51 -12.49 35.32
CA ALA A 734 7.38 -13.52 36.34
C ALA A 734 6.55 -14.73 35.83
N ARG A 735 5.75 -14.55 34.77
CA ARG A 735 4.90 -15.60 34.19
C ARG A 735 5.62 -16.50 33.20
N ILE A 736 6.81 -16.12 32.75
CA ILE A 736 7.61 -16.94 31.84
C ILE A 736 8.06 -18.20 32.60
N ASP A 737 7.70 -19.35 32.06
CA ASP A 737 7.86 -20.67 32.66
C ASP A 737 8.23 -21.70 31.59
N GLU A 738 9.50 -21.69 31.19
CA GLU A 738 10.05 -22.57 30.14
C GLU A 738 9.91 -24.07 30.50
N ASP A 739 9.84 -24.38 31.79
CA ASP A 739 9.59 -25.74 32.28
C ASP A 739 8.15 -26.18 31.99
N ALA A 740 7.17 -25.34 32.33
CA ALA A 740 5.78 -25.60 32.02
C ALA A 740 5.56 -25.73 30.50
N GLU A 741 6.20 -24.87 29.70
CA GLU A 741 6.15 -24.96 28.23
C GLU A 741 6.70 -26.30 27.71
N ARG A 742 7.87 -26.71 28.19
CA ARG A 742 8.50 -27.97 27.77
C ARG A 742 7.67 -29.19 28.18
N MET A 743 7.18 -29.22 29.42
CA MET A 743 6.39 -30.33 29.95
C MET A 743 5.03 -30.42 29.24
N MET A 744 4.37 -29.30 28.98
CA MET A 744 3.10 -29.30 28.29
C MET A 744 3.24 -29.71 26.82
N LEU A 745 4.30 -29.27 26.13
CA LEU A 745 4.60 -29.72 24.77
C LEU A 745 4.76 -31.24 24.71
N ALA A 746 5.45 -31.85 25.68
CA ALA A 746 5.58 -33.30 25.76
C ALA A 746 4.21 -34.01 25.90
N VAL A 747 3.32 -33.48 26.74
CA VAL A 747 1.94 -34.00 26.90
C VAL A 747 1.15 -33.87 25.59
N GLN A 748 1.25 -32.75 24.90
CA GLN A 748 0.61 -32.55 23.59
C GLN A 748 1.13 -33.55 22.56
N ASP A 749 2.43 -33.82 22.55
CA ASP A 749 3.05 -34.79 21.64
C ASP A 749 2.60 -36.21 21.93
N PHE A 750 2.40 -36.59 23.19
CA PHE A 750 1.78 -37.88 23.52
C PHE A 750 0.35 -37.96 22.96
N ILE A 751 -0.48 -36.94 23.16
CA ILE A 751 -1.86 -36.89 22.64
C ILE A 751 -1.88 -36.95 21.11
N ARG A 752 -1.01 -36.18 20.44
CA ARG A 752 -0.85 -36.22 18.97
C ARG A 752 -0.39 -37.60 18.50
N GLY A 753 0.58 -38.21 19.18
CA GLY A 753 1.08 -39.55 18.89
C GLY A 753 -0.03 -40.60 18.92
N VAL A 754 -0.85 -40.60 19.98
CA VAL A 754 -2.04 -41.47 20.05
C VAL A 754 -3.01 -41.19 18.89
N ARG A 755 -3.37 -39.92 18.67
CA ARG A 755 -4.33 -39.54 17.62
C ARG A 755 -3.84 -39.92 16.23
N ASN A 756 -2.54 -39.78 15.96
CA ASN A 756 -1.91 -40.15 14.69
C ASN A 756 -1.97 -41.66 14.47
N ILE A 757 -1.58 -42.48 15.46
CA ILE A 757 -1.71 -43.94 15.38
C ILE A 757 -3.16 -44.34 15.08
N ARG A 758 -4.12 -43.74 15.80
CA ARG A 758 -5.55 -44.03 15.62
C ARG A 758 -6.05 -43.62 14.23
N ALA A 759 -5.65 -42.47 13.72
CA ALA A 759 -6.02 -42.00 12.39
C ALA A 759 -5.42 -42.89 11.29
N GLU A 760 -4.14 -43.25 11.43
CA GLU A 760 -3.44 -44.14 10.50
C GLU A 760 -4.10 -45.52 10.44
N LYS A 761 -4.37 -46.11 11.62
CA LYS A 761 -5.03 -47.42 11.75
C LYS A 761 -6.57 -47.33 11.71
N ARG A 762 -7.12 -46.16 11.35
CA ARG A 762 -8.57 -45.89 11.17
C ARG A 762 -9.47 -46.34 12.32
N VAL A 763 -8.98 -46.23 13.56
CA VAL A 763 -9.78 -46.48 14.75
C VAL A 763 -10.85 -45.40 14.85
N ASP A 764 -12.08 -45.79 15.18
CA ASP A 764 -13.17 -44.86 15.42
C ASP A 764 -12.77 -43.76 16.42
N ALA A 765 -13.02 -42.51 16.06
CA ALA A 765 -12.56 -41.34 16.81
C ALA A 765 -13.19 -41.24 18.22
N GLY A 766 -14.39 -41.80 18.43
CA GLY A 766 -15.07 -41.81 19.72
C GLY A 766 -14.72 -42.99 20.64
N ARG A 767 -14.16 -44.07 20.09
CA ARG A 767 -13.79 -45.28 20.84
C ARG A 767 -12.59 -45.05 21.76
N PHE A 768 -12.73 -45.43 23.03
CA PHE A 768 -11.64 -45.48 23.99
C PHE A 768 -10.74 -46.70 23.75
N VAL A 769 -9.42 -46.50 23.81
CA VAL A 769 -8.41 -47.54 23.61
C VAL A 769 -7.39 -47.56 24.75
N GLU A 770 -6.86 -48.73 25.09
CA GLU A 770 -5.78 -48.82 26.07
C GLU A 770 -4.50 -48.15 25.54
N CYS A 771 -3.76 -47.48 26.42
CA CYS A 771 -2.55 -46.75 26.02
C CYS A 771 -1.48 -46.78 27.11
N TYR A 772 -0.23 -46.95 26.70
CA TYR A 772 0.95 -46.87 27.55
C TYR A 772 1.83 -45.71 27.09
N ILE A 773 2.19 -44.82 28.02
CA ILE A 773 3.14 -43.74 27.80
C ILE A 773 4.43 -44.09 28.55
N VAL A 774 5.53 -44.10 27.81
CA VAL A 774 6.88 -44.27 28.33
C VAL A 774 7.61 -42.94 28.15
N GLY A 775 7.89 -42.20 29.23
CA GLY A 775 8.57 -40.91 29.13
C GLY A 775 9.28 -40.53 30.42
N ALA A 776 10.59 -40.71 30.50
CA ALA A 776 11.34 -40.55 31.75
C ALA A 776 11.26 -39.13 32.34
N GLU A 777 11.32 -38.10 31.49
CA GLU A 777 11.32 -36.70 31.93
C GLU A 777 9.90 -36.11 32.08
N ALA A 778 8.92 -36.62 31.31
CA ALA A 778 7.55 -36.09 31.28
C ALA A 778 6.52 -36.98 32.00
N ALA A 779 6.96 -38.05 32.69
CA ALA A 779 6.06 -38.99 33.36
C ALA A 779 5.16 -38.30 34.38
N ASP A 780 5.70 -37.38 35.19
CA ASP A 780 4.91 -36.69 36.21
C ASP A 780 3.89 -35.74 35.60
N ALA A 781 4.25 -35.04 34.51
CA ALA A 781 3.31 -34.23 33.74
C ALA A 781 2.20 -35.09 33.11
N ALA A 782 2.55 -36.23 32.52
CA ALA A 782 1.59 -37.17 31.94
C ALA A 782 0.64 -37.76 33.00
N ARG A 783 1.14 -38.05 34.21
CA ARG A 783 0.31 -38.50 35.34
C ARG A 783 -0.62 -37.39 35.83
N ALA A 784 -0.09 -36.17 35.99
CA ALA A 784 -0.88 -35.03 36.45
C ALA A 784 -2.03 -34.70 35.48
N LEU A 785 -1.79 -34.82 34.17
CA LEU A 785 -2.80 -34.60 33.12
C LEU A 785 -3.46 -35.88 32.63
N ALA A 786 -3.38 -37.00 33.36
CA ALA A 786 -3.95 -38.26 32.91
C ALA A 786 -5.44 -38.16 32.50
N PRO A 787 -6.34 -37.51 33.29
CA PRO A 787 -7.73 -37.34 32.88
C PRO A 787 -7.89 -36.57 31.56
N ALA A 788 -7.03 -35.58 31.32
CA ALA A 788 -7.04 -34.81 30.08
C ALA A 788 -6.52 -35.62 28.89
N ILE A 789 -5.43 -36.38 29.06
CA ILE A 789 -4.91 -37.29 28.04
C ILE A 789 -5.97 -38.32 27.68
N GLU A 790 -6.60 -38.95 28.68
CA GLU A 790 -7.68 -39.93 28.48
C GLU A 790 -8.83 -39.36 27.63
N GLN A 791 -9.30 -38.15 27.95
CA GLN A 791 -10.41 -37.52 27.21
C GLN A 791 -10.00 -37.05 25.82
N LEU A 792 -8.87 -36.38 25.67
CA LEU A 792 -8.44 -35.76 24.41
C LEU A 792 -7.90 -36.78 23.43
N ALA A 793 -7.18 -37.80 23.90
CA ALA A 793 -6.66 -38.87 23.06
C ALA A 793 -7.67 -40.02 22.89
N ARG A 794 -8.76 -40.04 23.68
CA ARG A 794 -9.73 -41.14 23.83
C ARG A 794 -9.01 -42.43 24.18
N VAL A 795 -8.30 -42.41 25.29
CA VAL A 795 -7.59 -43.58 25.83
C VAL A 795 -8.12 -43.94 27.21
N GLN A 796 -8.37 -45.22 27.44
CA GLN A 796 -8.76 -45.76 28.74
C GLN A 796 -8.59 -47.29 28.75
N PRO A 797 -7.89 -47.88 29.74
CA PRO A 797 -7.07 -47.20 30.75
C PRO A 797 -5.79 -46.58 30.15
N LEU A 798 -5.30 -45.50 30.77
CA LEU A 798 -3.99 -44.91 30.50
C LEU A 798 -2.96 -45.39 31.53
N HIS A 799 -1.84 -45.91 31.03
CA HIS A 799 -0.71 -46.37 31.84
C HIS A 799 0.52 -45.47 31.60
N VAL A 800 1.07 -44.87 32.66
CA VAL A 800 2.34 -44.13 32.57
C VAL A 800 3.43 -44.95 33.26
N VAL A 801 4.27 -45.60 32.44
CA VAL A 801 5.23 -46.63 32.87
C VAL A 801 6.68 -46.13 32.80
N ALA A 802 7.58 -46.75 33.57
CA ALA A 802 8.97 -46.31 33.66
C ALA A 802 9.83 -46.85 32.50
N SER A 803 9.52 -48.05 31.99
CA SER A 803 10.14 -48.61 30.79
C SER A 803 9.11 -49.19 29.82
N ALA A 804 9.51 -49.33 28.55
CA ALA A 804 8.69 -49.96 27.53
C ALA A 804 8.43 -51.46 27.81
N ASP A 805 9.24 -52.10 28.64
CA ASP A 805 9.09 -53.52 29.01
C ASP A 805 7.85 -53.79 29.87
N GLU A 806 7.28 -52.73 30.47
CA GLU A 806 6.04 -52.79 31.24
C GLU A 806 4.77 -52.72 30.35
N ALA A 807 4.92 -52.44 29.05
CA ALA A 807 3.84 -52.45 28.08
C ALA A 807 3.73 -53.81 27.37
N PRO A 808 2.54 -54.17 26.83
CA PRO A 808 2.41 -55.37 26.00
C PRO A 808 3.38 -55.34 24.81
N SER A 809 4.00 -56.48 24.51
CA SER A 809 4.99 -56.60 23.42
C SER A 809 4.41 -57.12 22.10
N GLU A 810 3.20 -57.71 22.13
CA GLU A 810 2.54 -58.30 20.97
C GLU A 810 1.29 -57.52 20.57
N GLY A 811 1.07 -57.36 19.26
CA GLY A 811 -0.12 -56.70 18.72
C GLY A 811 -0.22 -55.21 19.07
N VAL A 812 0.93 -54.56 19.32
CA VAL A 812 1.01 -53.14 19.67
C VAL A 812 1.50 -52.29 18.50
N VAL A 813 1.11 -51.02 18.49
CA VAL A 813 1.67 -49.99 17.61
C VAL A 813 2.32 -48.93 18.48
N THR A 814 3.58 -48.63 18.19
CA THR A 814 4.38 -47.67 18.96
C THR A 814 4.70 -46.44 18.13
N ALA A 815 4.41 -45.25 18.65
CA ALA A 815 4.95 -44.00 18.15
C ALA A 815 6.15 -43.59 19.01
N VAL A 816 7.32 -43.49 18.38
CA VAL A 816 8.53 -42.95 19.01
C VAL A 816 8.54 -41.44 18.81
N LEU A 817 8.57 -40.70 19.92
CA LEU A 817 8.57 -39.24 19.96
C LEU A 817 9.90 -38.76 20.55
N ALA A 818 10.21 -37.47 20.39
CA ALA A 818 11.42 -36.89 20.99
C ALA A 818 11.40 -36.96 22.53
N VAL A 819 10.20 -36.95 23.13
CA VAL A 819 9.96 -36.87 24.59
C VAL A 819 9.70 -38.23 25.25
N GLY A 820 9.65 -39.32 24.45
CA GLY A 820 9.27 -40.63 24.94
C GLY A 820 8.60 -41.49 23.87
N GLN A 821 7.76 -42.43 24.27
CA GLN A 821 7.06 -43.33 23.38
C GLN A 821 5.60 -43.49 23.83
N VAL A 822 4.72 -43.66 22.85
CA VAL A 822 3.32 -44.00 23.04
C VAL A 822 3.10 -45.38 22.45
N ILE A 823 2.55 -46.31 23.23
CA ILE A 823 2.31 -47.69 22.83
C ILE A 823 0.82 -47.99 22.97
N LEU A 824 0.17 -48.34 21.87
CA LEU A 824 -1.24 -48.75 21.84
C LEU A 824 -1.33 -50.26 21.59
N PRO A 825 -1.91 -51.04 22.50
CA PRO A 825 -2.33 -52.41 22.21
C PRO A 825 -3.53 -52.39 21.26
N MET A 826 -3.30 -52.81 20.01
CA MET A 826 -4.28 -52.70 18.94
C MET A 826 -4.98 -54.03 18.60
N ALA A 827 -4.63 -55.11 19.30
CA ALA A 827 -5.24 -56.42 19.15
C ALA A 827 -6.77 -56.36 19.34
N GLY A 828 -7.53 -56.66 18.28
CA GLY A 828 -9.00 -56.64 18.28
C GLY A 828 -9.66 -55.24 18.19
N LEU A 829 -8.88 -54.18 17.99
CA LEU A 829 -9.40 -52.80 17.85
C LEU A 829 -9.78 -52.44 16.41
N PHE A 830 -9.21 -53.14 15.43
CA PHE A 830 -9.57 -53.07 14.02
C PHE A 830 -9.60 -54.50 13.45
N ASP A 831 -10.39 -54.75 12.41
CA ASP A 831 -10.46 -56.07 11.75
C ASP A 831 -9.30 -56.18 10.75
N PRO A 832 -8.26 -57.00 11.02
CA PRO A 832 -7.09 -57.09 10.14
C PRO A 832 -7.45 -57.68 8.78
N ALA A 833 -8.49 -58.53 8.70
CA ALA A 833 -8.94 -59.11 7.44
C ALA A 833 -9.69 -58.06 6.60
N ALA A 834 -10.59 -57.28 7.21
CA ALA A 834 -11.26 -56.18 6.53
C ALA A 834 -10.30 -55.05 6.15
N GLU A 835 -9.31 -54.75 6.99
CA GLU A 835 -8.30 -53.73 6.70
C GLU A 835 -7.35 -54.18 5.59
N ARG A 836 -6.96 -55.45 5.58
CA ARG A 836 -6.20 -56.07 4.47
C ARG A 836 -6.99 -56.03 3.17
N GLU A 837 -8.28 -56.39 3.20
CA GLU A 837 -9.16 -56.32 2.02
C GLU A 837 -9.28 -54.87 1.51
N ARG A 838 -9.46 -53.92 2.42
CA ARG A 838 -9.58 -52.50 2.12
C ARG A 838 -8.30 -51.88 1.55
N ILE A 839 -7.15 -52.14 2.18
CA ILE A 839 -5.84 -51.67 1.68
C ILE A 839 -5.55 -52.33 0.34
N SER A 840 -5.86 -53.62 0.17
CA SER A 840 -5.73 -54.30 -1.13
C SER A 840 -6.60 -53.65 -2.21
N LYS A 841 -7.83 -53.23 -1.86
CA LYS A 841 -8.71 -52.50 -2.78
C LYS A 841 -8.16 -51.11 -3.13
N GLN A 842 -7.62 -50.38 -2.15
CA GLN A 842 -6.99 -49.08 -2.40
C GLN A 842 -5.72 -49.19 -3.23
N ILE A 843 -4.92 -50.23 -3.00
CA ILE A 843 -3.76 -50.56 -3.84
C ILE A 843 -4.23 -50.77 -5.27
N ALA A 844 -5.28 -51.57 -5.51
CA ALA A 844 -5.81 -51.79 -6.85
C ALA A 844 -6.35 -50.50 -7.52
N GLU A 845 -7.01 -49.62 -6.76
CA GLU A 845 -7.50 -48.33 -7.25
C GLU A 845 -6.36 -47.37 -7.62
N VAL A 846 -5.33 -47.27 -6.78
CA VAL A 846 -4.16 -46.41 -7.02
C VAL A 846 -3.27 -47.00 -8.12
N GLU A 847 -3.13 -48.32 -8.21
CA GLU A 847 -2.44 -48.99 -9.33
C GLU A 847 -3.13 -48.71 -10.67
N ALA A 848 -4.47 -48.73 -10.70
CA ALA A 848 -5.22 -48.35 -11.91
C ALA A 848 -5.04 -46.86 -12.25
N GLU A 849 -4.94 -45.97 -11.25
CA GLU A 849 -4.65 -44.55 -11.47
C GLU A 849 -3.24 -44.33 -12.03
N VAL A 850 -2.22 -44.94 -11.41
CA VAL A 850 -0.83 -44.94 -11.86
C VAL A 850 -0.74 -45.45 -13.30
N GLY A 851 -1.38 -46.59 -13.60
CA GLY A 851 -1.39 -47.15 -14.96
C GLY A 851 -2.05 -46.23 -16.00
N ARG A 852 -3.13 -45.52 -15.65
CA ARG A 852 -3.75 -44.51 -16.56
C ARG A 852 -2.83 -43.32 -16.81
N GLN A 853 -2.17 -42.83 -15.77
CA GLN A 853 -1.27 -41.68 -15.86
C GLN A 853 0.00 -42.04 -16.63
N GLU A 854 0.57 -43.23 -16.41
CA GLU A 854 1.69 -43.77 -17.18
C GLU A 854 1.35 -43.95 -18.66
N ALA A 855 0.18 -44.51 -18.98
CA ALA A 855 -0.29 -44.66 -20.35
C ALA A 855 -0.50 -43.32 -21.07
N LYS A 856 -0.92 -42.29 -20.33
CA LYS A 856 -1.10 -40.94 -20.86
C LYS A 856 0.23 -40.22 -21.08
N LEU A 857 1.20 -40.41 -20.18
CA LEU A 857 2.54 -39.83 -20.26
C LEU A 857 3.47 -40.58 -21.22
N SER A 858 3.19 -41.85 -21.52
CA SER A 858 3.91 -42.63 -22.55
C SER A 858 3.36 -42.41 -23.97
N ASN A 859 2.22 -41.71 -24.11
CA ASN A 859 1.66 -41.35 -25.41
C ASN A 859 2.40 -40.13 -26.00
N GLU A 860 3.24 -40.40 -27.01
CA GLU A 860 4.04 -39.37 -27.70
C GLU A 860 3.21 -38.24 -28.32
N GLN A 861 1.95 -38.49 -28.73
CA GLN A 861 1.07 -37.41 -29.22
C GLN A 861 0.63 -36.46 -28.11
N PHE A 862 0.48 -36.94 -26.88
CA PHE A 862 0.06 -36.12 -25.74
C PHE A 862 1.24 -35.27 -25.23
N THR A 863 2.42 -35.88 -25.04
CA THR A 863 3.61 -35.17 -24.57
C THR A 863 4.14 -34.13 -25.56
N ALA A 864 3.95 -34.34 -26.87
CA ALA A 864 4.37 -33.39 -27.90
C ALA A 864 3.38 -32.24 -28.17
N ARG A 865 2.08 -32.40 -27.87
CA ARG A 865 1.03 -31.41 -28.19
C ARG A 865 0.45 -30.67 -26.98
N ALA A 866 0.52 -31.23 -25.79
CA ALA A 866 0.00 -30.58 -24.59
C ALA A 866 0.96 -29.46 -24.11
N PRO A 867 0.44 -28.36 -23.53
CA PRO A 867 1.27 -27.32 -22.92
C PRO A 867 2.20 -27.90 -21.83
N ALA A 868 3.43 -27.39 -21.72
CA ALA A 868 4.44 -27.91 -20.78
C ALA A 868 3.96 -27.95 -19.31
N ALA A 869 3.18 -26.94 -18.88
CA ALA A 869 2.59 -26.91 -17.55
C ALA A 869 1.59 -28.05 -17.29
N VAL A 870 0.89 -28.53 -18.33
CA VAL A 870 -0.06 -29.64 -18.22
C VAL A 870 0.69 -30.97 -18.12
N VAL A 871 1.78 -31.14 -18.87
CA VAL A 871 2.63 -32.34 -18.79
C VAL A 871 3.33 -32.43 -17.43
N ALA A 872 3.89 -31.32 -16.94
CA ALA A 872 4.53 -31.26 -15.62
C ALA A 872 3.54 -31.60 -14.48
N LYS A 873 2.32 -31.08 -14.54
CA LYS A 873 1.26 -31.39 -13.57
C LYS A 873 0.85 -32.86 -13.57
N GLU A 874 0.83 -33.51 -14.73
CA GLU A 874 0.52 -34.94 -14.81
C GLU A 874 1.69 -35.81 -14.32
N GLN A 875 2.95 -35.37 -14.49
CA GLN A 875 4.14 -36.03 -13.92
C GLN A 875 4.17 -35.92 -12.39
N GLU A 876 3.82 -34.75 -11.84
CA GLU A 876 3.71 -34.54 -10.38
C GLU A 876 2.60 -35.40 -9.78
N ARG A 877 1.45 -35.50 -10.46
CA ARG A 877 0.36 -36.42 -10.10
C ARG A 877 0.81 -37.87 -10.06
N LEU A 878 1.58 -38.31 -11.06
CA LEU A 878 2.13 -39.67 -11.10
C LEU A 878 3.12 -39.92 -9.95
N ALA A 879 4.01 -38.98 -9.66
CA ALA A 879 4.96 -39.10 -8.54
C ALA A 879 4.22 -39.21 -7.19
N THR A 880 3.19 -38.39 -6.98
CA THR A 880 2.34 -38.42 -5.79
C THR A 880 1.58 -39.74 -5.66
N ALA A 881 0.99 -40.23 -6.75
CA ALA A 881 0.26 -41.49 -6.78
C ALA A 881 1.18 -42.69 -6.50
N ARG A 882 2.41 -42.70 -7.03
CA ARG A 882 3.42 -43.73 -6.73
C ARG A 882 3.85 -43.71 -5.26
N GLY A 883 4.13 -42.53 -4.69
CA GLY A 883 4.45 -42.41 -3.27
C GLY A 883 3.34 -42.93 -2.36
N ARG A 884 2.07 -42.66 -2.72
CA ARG A 884 0.91 -43.21 -2.03
C ARG A 884 0.80 -44.74 -2.17
N LEU A 885 1.07 -45.28 -3.36
CA LEU A 885 1.05 -46.72 -3.62
C LEU A 885 2.10 -47.46 -2.79
N ASP A 886 3.31 -46.92 -2.71
CA ASP A 886 4.40 -47.49 -1.92
C ASP A 886 4.06 -47.48 -0.42
N GLY A 887 3.49 -46.38 0.08
CA GLY A 887 3.00 -46.30 1.46
C GLY A 887 1.89 -47.31 1.78
N LEU A 888 0.94 -47.52 0.87
CA LEU A 888 -0.13 -48.52 1.02
C LEU A 888 0.41 -49.95 1.01
N ARG A 889 1.41 -50.25 0.15
CA ARG A 889 2.07 -51.56 0.10
C ARG A 889 2.88 -51.85 1.36
N ALA A 890 3.58 -50.85 1.90
CA ALA A 890 4.26 -50.97 3.19
C ALA A 890 3.27 -51.24 4.32
N SER A 891 2.15 -50.50 4.36
CA SER A 891 1.07 -50.72 5.33
C SER A 891 0.42 -52.11 5.22
N LEU A 892 0.29 -52.65 4.01
CA LEU A 892 -0.21 -54.01 3.78
C LEU A 892 0.77 -55.08 4.30
N ALA A 893 2.08 -54.82 4.20
CA ALA A 893 3.12 -55.74 4.68
C ALA A 893 3.20 -55.78 6.22
N GLU A 894 2.91 -54.67 6.90
CA GLU A 894 2.84 -54.60 8.37
C GLU A 894 1.64 -55.36 8.98
N LEU A 895 0.60 -55.65 8.18
CA LEU A 895 -0.58 -56.40 8.60
C LEU A 895 -0.44 -57.93 8.40
N GLY A 896 0.73 -58.38 7.91
CA GLY A 896 1.01 -59.76 7.48
C GLY A 896 1.67 -60.64 8.53
#